data_AF-A0A7V3BIP6-F1
#
_entry.id   AF-A0A7V3BIP6-F1
#
_cell.length_a   1.000
_cell.length_b   1.000
_cell.length_c   1.000
_cell.angle_alpha   90.00
_cell.angle_beta   90.00
_cell.angle_gamma   90.00
#
_symmetry.space_group_name_H-M   'P 1'
#
loop_
_entity.id
_entity.type
_entity.pdbx_description
1 polymer ?
#
loop_
_entity_poly.entity_id
_entity_poly.type
_entity_poly.pdbx_seq_one_letter_code
_entity_poly.pdbx_strand_id
1 'polypeptide(L)'
;MDKQLRNVLRHTVTQCRRLLEEAVSEVLQGQFGIHSSGEVEDAARMGHLSDQDRRARAQILAHLAHMQAAGFTPPDAVAQLVREVAFTHLNRLCAYKMMETRGLIREAVSRGLKSQGFLFYLADHPEDEQRWSGGQQDIAYRHFLDWLGGTFSGEIGPLFSPYDPANRLFPPQRILEQVLALINSAELQGIWAEDETLGWIYQYFTPKELRDQARKESQAPRNAYELAFRNQFYTPRYVVQFLTDNTLGRLWYEMRQGKTQLKERCRYLACWPHEVFLAAGEPAPKSDDDAKDLPPEERLRRPVHIPHRPKKDPRDIKILDPACGSGHFLLYAFDLLEVIYEEAWTDPELGPALWRDLGWTPPAIAAAHADEALAILRRALPGLILRHNLYGIDIDGRATRIAALALWLRAQRAYQALGIKSTERPPITRSNIVCAEPMPGEEELLEEFVATLQPSVLGQLVRAVFRRMKLAGEAGSLLKIEQEISDAITAAKQQWLTWPKAEQLALWPERTRPSPEQLTLFDVSGITDEQFWDGAEARVLEALHDYARRVANGEELLRRLFADDAVQGFAFIDACRQRFDVVLMNPPFGEASKPSKAYVEKAYPRTKNDVYAAFVERGLQLLQAKGMLGAITSRTGFFLSSFQKWREEILLQEARPTVFADLGYGILDTAMVETAAYCLAKAGAAV
;
A
#
# COMPACT_ATOMS: atom_id res chain seq x y z
N MET A 1 15.88 9.31 -14.13
CA MET A 1 16.33 8.52 -15.29
C MET A 1 16.01 9.24 -16.60
N ASP A 2 16.93 9.31 -17.56
CA ASP A 2 16.65 9.94 -18.87
C ASP A 2 15.71 9.09 -19.74
N LYS A 3 15.22 9.69 -20.85
CA LYS A 3 14.24 9.05 -21.74
C LYS A 3 14.81 7.85 -22.51
N GLN A 4 16.09 7.88 -22.88
CA GLN A 4 16.71 6.80 -23.64
C GLN A 4 16.84 5.57 -22.75
N LEU A 5 17.34 5.73 -21.54
CA LEU A 5 17.49 4.64 -20.56
C LEU A 5 16.13 4.06 -20.15
N ARG A 6 15.10 4.91 -20.01
CA ARG A 6 13.70 4.46 -19.83
C ARG A 6 13.20 3.58 -20.98
N ASN A 7 13.55 3.90 -22.22
CA ASN A 7 13.15 3.10 -23.38
C ASN A 7 13.85 1.74 -23.40
N VAL A 8 15.16 1.69 -23.07
CA VAL A 8 15.92 0.44 -22.96
C VAL A 8 15.29 -0.44 -21.87
N LEU A 9 15.08 0.11 -20.67
CA LEU A 9 14.45 -0.61 -19.56
C LEU A 9 13.06 -1.15 -19.94
N ARG A 10 12.23 -0.34 -20.61
CA ARG A 10 10.91 -0.78 -21.07
C ARG A 10 11.01 -1.97 -22.03
N HIS A 11 11.94 -1.93 -22.99
CA HIS A 11 12.16 -3.03 -23.93
C HIS A 11 12.60 -4.29 -23.20
N THR A 12 13.59 -4.18 -22.32
CA THR A 12 14.09 -5.28 -21.48
C THR A 12 12.97 -5.91 -20.66
N VAL A 13 12.19 -5.12 -19.91
CA VAL A 13 11.09 -5.62 -19.08
C VAL A 13 10.03 -6.34 -19.93
N THR A 14 9.68 -5.77 -21.08
CA THR A 14 8.71 -6.38 -22.00
C THR A 14 9.19 -7.74 -22.52
N GLN A 15 10.48 -7.84 -22.86
CA GLN A 15 11.07 -9.08 -23.35
C GLN A 15 11.19 -10.12 -22.23
N CYS A 16 11.67 -9.75 -21.04
CA CYS A 16 11.74 -10.64 -19.89
C CYS A 16 10.36 -11.20 -19.53
N ARG A 17 9.32 -10.35 -19.53
CA ARG A 17 7.95 -10.78 -19.26
C ARG A 17 7.48 -11.84 -20.26
N ARG A 18 7.67 -11.62 -21.57
CA ARG A 18 7.26 -12.58 -22.61
C ARG A 18 7.94 -13.93 -22.39
N LEU A 19 9.27 -13.91 -22.22
CA LEU A 19 10.05 -15.11 -21.96
C LEU A 19 9.56 -15.88 -20.73
N LEU A 20 9.24 -15.17 -19.65
CA LEU A 20 8.77 -15.78 -18.41
C LEU A 20 7.31 -16.28 -18.52
N GLU A 21 6.39 -15.51 -19.11
CA GLU A 21 4.99 -15.91 -19.30
C GLU A 21 4.89 -17.17 -20.20
N GLU A 22 5.66 -17.20 -21.29
CA GLU A 22 5.74 -18.36 -22.19
C GLU A 22 6.29 -19.59 -21.44
N ALA A 23 7.43 -19.43 -20.75
CA ALA A 23 8.06 -20.52 -20.00
C ALA A 23 7.17 -21.09 -18.89
N VAL A 24 6.48 -20.24 -18.13
CA VAL A 24 5.58 -20.69 -17.06
C VAL A 24 4.38 -21.44 -17.65
N SER A 25 3.85 -20.98 -18.79
CA SER A 25 2.76 -21.66 -19.50
C SER A 25 3.20 -23.04 -19.99
N GLU A 26 4.41 -23.15 -20.56
CA GLU A 26 4.99 -24.42 -21.01
C GLU A 26 5.20 -25.40 -19.83
N VAL A 27 5.67 -24.92 -18.68
CA VAL A 27 5.84 -25.74 -17.47
C VAL A 27 4.49 -26.21 -16.92
N LEU A 28 3.49 -25.32 -16.85
CA LEU A 28 2.14 -25.70 -16.40
C LEU A 28 1.54 -26.80 -17.26
N GLN A 29 1.62 -26.65 -18.58
CA GLN A 29 1.06 -27.63 -19.51
C GLN A 29 1.90 -28.90 -19.56
N GLY A 30 3.21 -28.79 -19.79
CA GLY A 30 4.08 -29.93 -20.04
C GLY A 30 4.43 -30.74 -18.80
N GLN A 31 4.63 -30.10 -17.66
CA GLN A 31 5.01 -30.79 -16.42
C GLN A 31 3.79 -31.07 -15.52
N PHE A 32 2.83 -30.15 -15.43
CA PHE A 32 1.72 -30.27 -14.48
C PHE A 32 0.37 -30.63 -15.11
N GLY A 33 0.29 -30.72 -16.45
CA GLY A 33 -0.93 -31.06 -17.17
C GLY A 33 -2.04 -30.02 -16.99
N ILE A 34 -1.69 -28.75 -16.82
CA ILE A 34 -2.62 -27.63 -16.63
C ILE A 34 -2.57 -26.75 -17.88
N HIS A 35 -3.67 -26.73 -18.63
CA HIS A 35 -3.76 -26.04 -19.92
C HIS A 35 -4.26 -24.61 -19.76
N SER A 36 -3.93 -23.74 -20.72
CA SER A 36 -4.38 -22.33 -20.75
C SER A 36 -5.90 -22.18 -20.88
N SER A 37 -6.60 -23.20 -21.34
CA SER A 37 -8.07 -23.30 -21.34
C SER A 37 -8.68 -23.49 -19.94
N GLY A 38 -7.85 -23.72 -18.92
CA GLY A 38 -8.29 -24.16 -17.60
C GLY A 38 -8.56 -25.66 -17.49
N GLU A 39 -8.34 -26.42 -18.56
CA GLU A 39 -8.41 -27.89 -18.52
C GLU A 39 -7.24 -28.45 -17.71
N VAL A 40 -7.55 -29.42 -16.83
CA VAL A 40 -6.59 -30.08 -15.95
C VAL A 40 -6.60 -31.57 -16.24
N GLU A 41 -5.43 -32.12 -16.60
CA GLU A 41 -5.29 -33.55 -16.90
C GLU A 41 -5.51 -34.42 -15.64
N ASP A 42 -5.99 -35.64 -15.87
CA ASP A 42 -6.20 -36.63 -14.82
C ASP A 42 -4.86 -37.03 -14.16
N ALA A 43 -4.77 -36.90 -12.84
CA ALA A 43 -3.59 -37.27 -12.07
C ALA A 43 -3.19 -38.74 -12.27
N ALA A 44 -4.14 -39.63 -12.54
CA ALA A 44 -3.86 -41.04 -12.82
C ALA A 44 -3.04 -41.25 -14.10
N ARG A 45 -3.07 -40.29 -15.05
CA ARG A 45 -2.31 -40.33 -16.30
C ARG A 45 -0.92 -39.69 -16.17
N MET A 46 -0.63 -39.07 -15.03
CA MET A 46 0.64 -38.36 -14.74
C MET A 46 1.59 -39.18 -13.86
N GLY A 47 1.75 -40.47 -14.16
CA GLY A 47 2.64 -41.38 -13.42
C GLY A 47 4.14 -41.03 -13.51
N HIS A 48 4.51 -40.08 -14.37
CA HIS A 48 5.89 -39.59 -14.53
C HIS A 48 6.29 -38.56 -13.46
N LEU A 49 5.34 -38.00 -12.70
CA LEU A 49 5.62 -36.98 -11.70
C LEU A 49 6.34 -37.55 -10.47
N SER A 50 7.45 -36.91 -10.09
CA SER A 50 8.10 -37.17 -8.80
C SER A 50 7.15 -36.87 -7.63
N ASP A 51 7.44 -37.38 -6.43
CA ASP A 51 6.63 -37.05 -5.25
C ASP A 51 6.65 -35.54 -4.94
N GLN A 52 7.78 -34.87 -5.23
CA GLN A 52 7.90 -33.41 -5.12
C GLN A 52 6.99 -32.71 -6.13
N ASP A 53 6.97 -33.15 -7.38
CA ASP A 53 6.12 -32.57 -8.42
C ASP A 53 4.64 -32.82 -8.15
N ARG A 54 4.27 -33.99 -7.61
CA ARG A 54 2.88 -34.26 -7.19
C ARG A 54 2.43 -33.30 -6.09
N ARG A 55 3.29 -33.01 -5.11
CA ARG A 55 3.01 -31.98 -4.08
C ARG A 55 2.91 -30.59 -4.70
N ALA A 56 3.86 -30.21 -5.57
CA ALA A 56 3.84 -28.91 -6.26
C ALA A 56 2.56 -28.74 -7.08
N ARG A 57 2.14 -29.77 -7.82
CA ARG A 57 0.90 -29.79 -8.58
C ARG A 57 -0.32 -29.58 -7.70
N ALA A 58 -0.41 -30.30 -6.58
CA ALA A 58 -1.51 -30.11 -5.63
C ALA A 58 -1.57 -28.67 -5.10
N GLN A 59 -0.41 -28.07 -4.83
CA GLN A 59 -0.32 -26.67 -4.38
C GLN A 59 -0.79 -25.68 -5.46
N ILE A 60 -0.39 -25.90 -6.72
CA ILE A 60 -0.81 -25.08 -7.87
C ILE A 60 -2.33 -25.17 -8.06
N LEU A 61 -2.89 -26.39 -8.00
CA LEU A 61 -4.33 -26.59 -8.16
C LEU A 61 -5.13 -25.95 -7.03
N ALA A 62 -4.65 -26.02 -5.78
CA ALA A 62 -5.28 -25.33 -4.66
C ALA A 62 -5.30 -23.81 -4.87
N HIS A 63 -4.22 -23.25 -5.39
CA HIS A 63 -4.15 -21.82 -5.70
C HIS A 63 -5.10 -21.42 -6.84
N LEU A 64 -5.21 -22.23 -7.90
CA LEU A 64 -6.18 -22.00 -8.99
C LEU A 64 -7.62 -22.10 -8.49
N ALA A 65 -7.93 -23.07 -7.63
CA ALA A 65 -9.26 -23.21 -7.02
C ALA A 65 -9.60 -21.97 -6.16
N HIS A 66 -8.61 -21.46 -5.42
CA HIS A 66 -8.75 -20.22 -4.65
C HIS A 66 -9.05 -19.01 -5.54
N MET A 67 -8.34 -18.84 -6.67
CA MET A 67 -8.65 -17.78 -7.66
C MET A 67 -10.06 -17.94 -8.24
N GLN A 68 -10.50 -19.16 -8.53
CA GLN A 68 -11.85 -19.41 -9.04
C GLN A 68 -12.93 -19.08 -8.00
N ALA A 69 -12.68 -19.37 -6.71
CA ALA A 69 -13.56 -18.97 -5.62
C ALA A 69 -13.66 -17.44 -5.48
N ALA A 70 -12.61 -16.70 -5.84
CA ALA A 70 -12.61 -15.24 -5.94
C ALA A 70 -13.32 -14.70 -7.21
N GLY A 71 -13.85 -15.58 -8.08
CA GLY A 71 -14.69 -15.21 -9.22
C GLY A 71 -14.00 -15.25 -10.59
N PHE A 72 -12.75 -15.75 -10.68
CA PHE A 72 -12.08 -15.94 -11.95
C PHE A 72 -12.65 -17.15 -12.72
N THR A 73 -12.80 -17.02 -14.04
CA THR A 73 -13.07 -18.20 -14.88
C THR A 73 -11.83 -19.10 -14.93
N PRO A 74 -11.95 -20.42 -15.21
CA PRO A 74 -10.78 -21.29 -15.26
C PRO A 74 -9.66 -20.82 -16.22
N PRO A 75 -9.94 -20.36 -17.45
CA PRO A 75 -8.92 -19.75 -18.31
C PRO A 75 -8.29 -18.49 -17.71
N ASP A 76 -9.11 -17.59 -17.13
CA ASP A 76 -8.62 -16.34 -16.55
C ASP A 76 -7.74 -16.60 -15.32
N ALA A 77 -8.08 -17.60 -14.49
CA ALA A 77 -7.29 -18.01 -13.34
C ALA A 77 -5.90 -18.52 -13.75
N VAL A 78 -5.81 -19.36 -14.79
CA VAL A 78 -4.53 -19.82 -15.33
C VAL A 78 -3.71 -18.66 -15.91
N ALA A 79 -4.34 -17.80 -16.71
CA ALA A 79 -3.68 -16.62 -17.27
C ALA A 79 -3.16 -15.65 -16.20
N GLN A 80 -3.93 -15.48 -15.11
CA GLN A 80 -3.55 -14.67 -13.98
C GLN A 80 -2.37 -15.29 -13.22
N LEU A 81 -2.41 -16.59 -12.91
CA LEU A 81 -1.31 -17.30 -12.27
C LEU A 81 0.00 -17.19 -13.08
N VAL A 82 -0.06 -17.42 -14.40
CA VAL A 82 1.11 -17.28 -15.29
C VAL A 82 1.73 -15.89 -15.15
N ARG A 83 0.89 -14.84 -15.17
CA ARG A 83 1.34 -13.46 -15.08
C ARG A 83 1.91 -13.13 -13.71
N GLU A 84 1.31 -13.62 -12.63
CA GLU A 84 1.78 -13.42 -11.26
C GLU A 84 3.13 -14.11 -11.03
N VAL A 85 3.30 -15.35 -11.50
CA VAL A 85 4.58 -16.05 -11.40
C VAL A 85 5.67 -15.35 -12.22
N ALA A 86 5.37 -14.95 -13.46
CA ALA A 86 6.31 -14.21 -14.30
C ALA A 86 6.70 -12.86 -13.66
N PHE A 87 5.73 -12.16 -13.07
CA PHE A 87 5.96 -10.93 -12.32
C PHE A 87 6.88 -11.16 -11.14
N THR A 88 6.61 -12.18 -10.33
CA THR A 88 7.38 -12.50 -9.13
C THR A 88 8.82 -12.87 -9.48
N HIS A 89 9.04 -13.72 -10.48
CA HIS A 89 10.40 -14.06 -10.94
C HIS A 89 11.18 -12.83 -11.40
N LEU A 90 10.60 -12.02 -12.29
CA LEU A 90 11.30 -10.83 -12.78
C LEU A 90 11.67 -9.89 -11.63
N ASN A 91 10.73 -9.60 -10.73
CA ASN A 91 10.96 -8.65 -9.65
C ASN A 91 11.93 -9.18 -8.60
N ARG A 92 11.95 -10.49 -8.31
CA ARG A 92 12.98 -11.09 -7.44
C ARG A 92 14.37 -10.98 -8.05
N LEU A 93 14.52 -11.30 -9.33
CA LEU A 93 15.81 -11.18 -10.03
C LEU A 93 16.29 -9.71 -10.07
N CYS A 94 15.39 -8.77 -10.35
CA CYS A 94 15.70 -7.34 -10.30
C CYS A 94 16.04 -6.88 -8.87
N ALA A 95 15.32 -7.36 -7.85
CA ALA A 95 15.60 -7.07 -6.46
C ALA A 95 17.00 -7.54 -6.05
N TYR A 96 17.36 -8.79 -6.36
CA TYR A 96 18.71 -9.32 -6.14
C TYR A 96 19.76 -8.48 -6.86
N LYS A 97 19.52 -8.13 -8.12
CA LYS A 97 20.44 -7.28 -8.89
C LYS A 97 20.68 -5.91 -8.24
N MET A 98 19.61 -5.28 -7.73
CA MET A 98 19.72 -4.02 -6.99
C MET A 98 20.46 -4.21 -5.67
N MET A 99 20.13 -5.25 -4.90
CA MET A 99 20.80 -5.56 -3.64
C MET A 99 22.31 -5.80 -3.83
N GLU A 100 22.71 -6.51 -4.89
CA GLU A 100 24.13 -6.71 -5.26
C GLU A 100 24.81 -5.40 -5.59
N THR A 101 24.20 -4.61 -6.46
CA THR A 101 24.76 -3.33 -6.92
C THR A 101 24.93 -2.35 -5.75
N ARG A 102 24.04 -2.43 -4.77
CA ARG A 102 24.06 -1.62 -3.54
C ARG A 102 24.90 -2.26 -2.43
N GLY A 103 25.53 -3.41 -2.64
CA GLY A 103 26.37 -4.08 -1.65
C GLY A 103 25.61 -4.60 -0.41
N LEU A 104 24.33 -4.92 -0.57
CA LEU A 104 23.49 -5.53 0.47
C LEU A 104 23.65 -7.05 0.54
N ILE A 105 23.93 -7.67 -0.62
CA ILE A 105 24.18 -9.11 -0.73
C ILE A 105 25.46 -9.36 -1.53
N ARG A 106 25.98 -10.57 -1.40
CA ARG A 106 26.99 -11.09 -2.34
C ARG A 106 26.36 -11.28 -3.72
N GLU A 107 27.19 -11.16 -4.75
CA GLU A 107 26.79 -11.39 -6.14
C GLU A 107 25.99 -12.69 -6.31
N ALA A 108 24.73 -12.63 -6.74
CA ALA A 108 23.81 -13.76 -6.87
C ALA A 108 23.33 -13.98 -8.31
N VAL A 109 22.96 -12.91 -9.03
CA VAL A 109 22.35 -12.92 -10.36
C VAL A 109 23.22 -12.26 -11.43
N SER A 110 24.21 -11.45 -11.08
CA SER A 110 25.05 -10.74 -12.06
C SER A 110 25.84 -11.67 -13.00
N ARG A 111 26.20 -12.87 -12.54
CA ARG A 111 26.93 -13.87 -13.34
C ARG A 111 26.26 -15.25 -13.35
N GLY A 112 24.97 -15.31 -13.02
CA GLY A 112 24.20 -16.56 -12.96
C GLY A 112 24.92 -17.63 -12.15
N LEU A 113 25.13 -18.81 -12.76
CA LEU A 113 25.84 -19.95 -12.19
C LEU A 113 27.30 -19.67 -11.79
N LYS A 114 27.89 -18.56 -12.23
CA LYS A 114 29.28 -18.15 -11.90
C LYS A 114 29.32 -17.05 -10.83
N SER A 115 28.17 -16.70 -10.26
CA SER A 115 28.09 -15.64 -9.25
C SER A 115 28.79 -16.09 -7.96
N GLN A 116 29.59 -15.21 -7.36
CA GLN A 116 30.35 -15.57 -6.16
C GLN A 116 29.46 -16.01 -5.00
N GLY A 117 28.32 -15.37 -4.79
CA GLY A 117 27.36 -15.74 -3.75
C GLY A 117 26.84 -17.17 -3.90
N PHE A 118 26.60 -17.62 -5.14
CA PHE A 118 26.21 -19.01 -5.40
C PHE A 118 27.35 -19.99 -5.09
N LEU A 119 28.58 -19.69 -5.53
CA LEU A 119 29.74 -20.55 -5.23
C LEU A 119 30.03 -20.64 -3.73
N PHE A 120 29.83 -19.54 -2.98
CA PHE A 120 29.91 -19.55 -1.52
C PHE A 120 28.79 -20.36 -0.87
N TYR A 121 27.56 -20.26 -1.39
CA TYR A 121 26.43 -21.07 -0.92
C TYR A 121 26.73 -22.57 -1.03
N LEU A 122 27.30 -23.03 -2.15
CA LEU A 122 27.64 -24.45 -2.35
C LEU A 122 28.59 -25.00 -1.28
N ALA A 123 29.54 -24.19 -0.81
CA ALA A 123 30.49 -24.60 0.23
C ALA A 123 29.81 -24.96 1.56
N ASP A 124 28.66 -24.34 1.85
CA ASP A 124 27.87 -24.59 3.06
C ASP A 124 26.69 -25.56 2.82
N HIS A 125 26.49 -26.04 1.58
CA HIS A 125 25.36 -26.90 1.18
C HIS A 125 25.85 -28.12 0.35
N PRO A 126 26.41 -29.16 1.01
CA PRO A 126 27.07 -30.29 0.34
C PRO A 126 26.17 -31.05 -0.64
N GLU A 127 24.88 -31.11 -0.34
CA GLU A 127 23.86 -31.72 -1.22
C GLU A 127 23.76 -30.99 -2.57
N ASP A 128 23.79 -29.66 -2.57
CA ASP A 128 23.73 -28.88 -3.80
C ASP A 128 25.08 -28.81 -4.50
N GLU A 129 26.19 -28.89 -3.76
CA GLU A 129 27.54 -29.06 -4.33
C GLU A 129 27.65 -30.37 -5.12
N GLN A 130 27.08 -31.47 -4.60
CA GLN A 130 27.00 -32.75 -5.31
C GLN A 130 26.16 -32.64 -6.58
N ARG A 131 25.00 -31.97 -6.53
CA ARG A 131 24.15 -31.71 -7.71
C ARG A 131 24.88 -30.89 -8.75
N TRP A 132 25.54 -29.81 -8.34
CA TRP A 132 26.35 -28.96 -9.20
C TRP A 132 27.44 -29.76 -9.92
N SER A 133 28.17 -30.60 -9.18
CA SER A 133 29.24 -31.44 -9.73
C SER A 133 28.71 -32.60 -10.58
N GLY A 134 27.50 -33.08 -10.29
CA GLY A 134 26.81 -34.18 -10.98
C GLY A 134 26.02 -33.76 -12.23
N GLY A 135 26.15 -32.51 -12.68
CA GLY A 135 25.48 -32.00 -13.89
C GLY A 135 24.06 -31.46 -13.69
N GLN A 136 23.59 -31.35 -12.44
CA GLN A 136 22.30 -30.76 -12.04
C GLN A 136 22.48 -29.32 -11.54
N GLN A 137 23.23 -28.54 -12.32
CA GLN A 137 23.65 -27.18 -11.97
C GLN A 137 22.48 -26.20 -11.84
N ASP A 138 21.47 -26.38 -12.67
CA ASP A 138 20.21 -25.65 -12.68
C ASP A 138 19.40 -25.86 -11.38
N ILE A 139 19.32 -27.12 -10.92
CA ILE A 139 18.63 -27.45 -9.67
C ILE A 139 19.35 -26.81 -8.48
N ALA A 140 20.67 -26.92 -8.42
CA ALA A 140 21.48 -26.32 -7.36
C ALA A 140 21.33 -24.79 -7.33
N TYR A 141 21.31 -24.13 -8.49
CA TYR A 141 21.14 -22.68 -8.56
C TYR A 141 19.72 -22.22 -8.18
N ARG A 142 18.69 -22.99 -8.53
CA ARG A 142 17.33 -22.77 -8.05
C ARG A 142 17.26 -22.83 -6.52
N HIS A 143 17.83 -23.87 -5.91
CA HIS A 143 17.87 -23.99 -4.46
C HIS A 143 18.58 -22.82 -3.79
N PHE A 144 19.67 -22.33 -4.39
CA PHE A 144 20.33 -21.10 -3.93
C PHE A 144 19.41 -19.87 -3.98
N LEU A 145 18.67 -19.66 -5.07
CA LEU A 145 17.76 -18.52 -5.18
C LEU A 145 16.57 -18.63 -4.22
N ASP A 146 16.07 -19.85 -3.97
CA ASP A 146 15.03 -20.13 -2.99
C ASP A 146 15.55 -19.90 -1.55
N TRP A 147 16.75 -20.39 -1.23
CA TRP A 147 17.43 -20.14 0.04
C TRP A 147 17.64 -18.64 0.27
N LEU A 148 18.16 -17.93 -0.73
CA LEU A 148 18.43 -16.50 -0.66
C LEU A 148 17.12 -15.74 -0.39
N GLY A 149 16.05 -16.08 -1.09
CA GLY A 149 14.72 -15.53 -0.86
C GLY A 149 14.22 -15.81 0.57
N GLY A 150 14.43 -17.04 1.05
CA GLY A 150 14.14 -17.45 2.43
C GLY A 150 14.78 -16.53 3.47
N THR A 151 16.02 -16.08 3.24
CA THR A 151 16.71 -15.15 4.17
C THR A 151 16.03 -13.77 4.27
N PHE A 152 15.27 -13.37 3.26
CA PHE A 152 14.54 -12.10 3.22
C PHE A 152 13.06 -12.20 3.61
N SER A 153 12.51 -13.41 3.67
CA SER A 153 11.09 -13.64 3.93
C SER A 153 10.58 -13.01 5.24
N GLY A 154 11.45 -12.87 6.25
CA GLY A 154 11.10 -12.25 7.53
C GLY A 154 10.97 -10.72 7.49
N GLU A 155 11.52 -10.03 6.49
CA GLU A 155 11.51 -8.56 6.40
C GLU A 155 10.75 -8.03 5.18
N ILE A 156 10.81 -8.75 4.05
CA ILE A 156 10.12 -8.40 2.79
C ILE A 156 9.26 -9.57 2.30
N GLY A 157 8.58 -10.21 3.26
CA GLY A 157 7.81 -11.44 3.13
C GLY A 157 6.90 -11.55 1.91
N PRO A 158 6.08 -10.53 1.56
CA PRO A 158 5.15 -10.65 0.43
C PRO A 158 5.80 -10.98 -0.92
N LEU A 159 7.03 -10.51 -1.19
CA LEU A 159 7.73 -10.83 -2.44
C LEU A 159 8.52 -12.14 -2.35
N PHE A 160 9.07 -12.47 -1.19
CA PHE A 160 9.95 -13.62 -0.97
C PHE A 160 9.30 -14.74 -0.14
N SER A 161 7.97 -14.83 -0.17
CA SER A 161 7.25 -15.86 0.56
C SER A 161 7.68 -17.26 0.10
N PRO A 162 8.00 -18.19 1.02
CA PRO A 162 8.35 -19.56 0.68
C PRO A 162 7.17 -20.37 0.12
N TYR A 163 5.95 -19.85 0.27
CA TYR A 163 4.71 -20.45 -0.20
C TYR A 163 4.23 -19.91 -1.55
N ASP A 164 4.93 -18.92 -2.12
CA ASP A 164 4.55 -18.33 -3.41
C ASP A 164 4.59 -19.40 -4.54
N PRO A 165 3.59 -19.47 -5.44
CA PRO A 165 3.57 -20.39 -6.58
C PRO A 165 4.81 -20.32 -7.47
N ALA A 166 5.49 -19.16 -7.53
CA ALA A 166 6.72 -18.99 -8.29
C ALA A 166 7.86 -19.92 -7.83
N ASN A 167 7.86 -20.33 -6.56
CA ASN A 167 8.84 -21.29 -6.04
C ASN A 167 8.59 -22.71 -6.57
N ARG A 168 7.42 -22.98 -7.18
CA ARG A 168 7.02 -24.29 -7.74
C ARG A 168 7.13 -24.25 -9.26
N LEU A 169 6.67 -23.16 -9.85
CA LEU A 169 6.72 -22.85 -11.28
C LEU A 169 7.99 -22.06 -11.61
N PHE A 170 9.14 -22.73 -11.54
CA PHE A 170 10.42 -22.12 -11.84
C PHE A 170 10.70 -22.17 -13.35
N PRO A 171 11.17 -21.07 -13.99
CA PRO A 171 11.45 -21.08 -15.41
C PRO A 171 12.61 -22.05 -15.74
N PRO A 172 12.61 -22.70 -16.91
CA PRO A 172 13.73 -23.52 -17.35
C PRO A 172 15.05 -22.72 -17.36
N GLN A 173 16.17 -23.38 -17.05
CA GLN A 173 17.49 -22.73 -16.94
C GLN A 173 17.85 -21.86 -18.15
N ARG A 174 17.57 -22.34 -19.38
CA ARG A 174 17.80 -21.59 -20.61
C ARG A 174 17.07 -20.24 -20.64
N ILE A 175 15.86 -20.19 -20.10
CA ILE A 175 15.04 -18.98 -20.05
C ILE A 175 15.56 -18.07 -18.95
N LEU A 176 15.91 -18.62 -17.79
CA LEU A 176 16.53 -17.86 -16.71
C LEU A 176 17.81 -17.17 -17.19
N GLU A 177 18.70 -17.87 -17.89
CA GLU A 177 19.93 -17.30 -18.45
C GLU A 177 19.67 -16.15 -19.44
N GLN A 178 18.64 -16.27 -20.28
CA GLN A 178 18.25 -15.19 -21.19
C GLN A 178 17.73 -13.97 -20.43
N VAL A 179 16.90 -14.17 -19.42
CA VAL A 179 16.42 -13.08 -18.56
C VAL A 179 17.58 -12.42 -17.82
N LEU A 180 18.51 -13.23 -17.26
CA LEU A 180 19.72 -12.73 -16.61
C LEU A 180 20.60 -11.94 -17.57
N ALA A 181 20.77 -12.38 -18.82
CA ALA A 181 21.53 -11.63 -19.83
C ALA A 181 20.89 -10.26 -20.12
N LEU A 182 19.56 -10.19 -20.20
CA LEU A 182 18.82 -8.95 -20.45
C LEU A 182 18.95 -7.96 -19.29
N ILE A 183 18.80 -8.40 -18.03
CA ILE A 183 18.91 -7.52 -16.86
C ILE A 183 20.36 -7.09 -16.59
N ASN A 184 21.34 -7.89 -17.01
CA ASN A 184 22.77 -7.60 -16.84
C ASN A 184 23.40 -6.87 -18.03
N SER A 185 22.61 -6.36 -18.97
CA SER A 185 23.15 -5.59 -20.09
C SER A 185 23.90 -4.35 -19.60
N ALA A 186 25.00 -4.00 -20.28
CA ALA A 186 25.84 -2.85 -19.91
C ALA A 186 25.05 -1.53 -19.93
N GLU A 187 24.06 -1.40 -20.81
CA GLU A 187 23.19 -0.22 -20.91
C GLU A 187 22.38 0.01 -19.64
N LEU A 188 22.04 -1.05 -18.88
CA LEU A 188 21.27 -0.97 -17.65
C LEU A 188 22.14 -0.87 -16.39
N GLN A 189 23.48 -0.84 -16.50
CA GLN A 189 24.35 -0.86 -15.31
C GLN A 189 24.03 0.27 -14.32
N GLY A 190 23.74 1.48 -14.82
CA GLY A 190 23.49 2.66 -13.98
C GLY A 190 22.16 2.64 -13.23
N ILE A 191 21.14 1.90 -13.71
CA ILE A 191 19.80 1.96 -13.11
C ILE A 191 19.69 1.17 -11.80
N TRP A 192 20.55 0.18 -11.59
CA TRP A 192 20.43 -0.71 -10.44
C TRP A 192 20.76 -0.03 -9.10
N ALA A 193 21.43 1.12 -9.14
CA ALA A 193 21.64 1.99 -7.99
C ALA A 193 20.47 2.95 -7.71
N GLU A 194 19.61 3.20 -8.70
CA GLU A 194 18.52 4.18 -8.61
C GLU A 194 17.29 3.62 -7.88
N ASP A 195 16.67 4.42 -7.01
CA ASP A 195 15.51 3.99 -6.21
C ASP A 195 14.22 3.86 -7.04
N GLU A 196 14.13 4.61 -8.15
CA GLU A 196 12.97 4.66 -9.02
C GLU A 196 12.81 3.40 -9.89
N THR A 197 13.87 2.60 -10.01
CA THR A 197 13.97 1.49 -10.97
C THR A 197 12.86 0.45 -10.81
N LEU A 198 12.51 0.09 -9.58
CA LEU A 198 11.43 -0.87 -9.33
C LEU A 198 10.06 -0.34 -9.78
N GLY A 199 9.80 0.96 -9.59
CA GLY A 199 8.57 1.59 -10.05
C GLY A 199 8.44 1.57 -11.58
N TRP A 200 9.55 1.79 -12.28
CA TRP A 200 9.59 1.68 -13.74
C TRP A 200 9.41 0.23 -14.22
N ILE A 201 10.03 -0.75 -13.57
CA ILE A 201 9.84 -2.17 -13.89
C ILE A 201 8.38 -2.58 -13.71
N TYR A 202 7.76 -2.19 -12.59
CA TYR A 202 6.34 -2.39 -12.34
C TYR A 202 5.49 -1.82 -13.48
N GLN A 203 5.65 -0.54 -13.81
CA GLN A 203 4.88 0.12 -14.89
C GLN A 203 5.06 -0.55 -16.25
N TYR A 204 6.29 -0.93 -16.61
CA TYR A 204 6.60 -1.50 -17.92
C TYR A 204 6.26 -2.98 -18.03
N PHE A 205 6.00 -3.66 -16.91
CA PHE A 205 5.52 -5.04 -16.94
C PHE A 205 4.18 -5.13 -17.65
N THR A 206 3.25 -4.18 -17.43
CA THR A 206 2.00 -4.14 -18.19
C THR A 206 2.26 -3.55 -19.58
N PRO A 207 1.97 -4.28 -20.68
CA PRO A 207 2.11 -3.77 -22.04
C PRO A 207 1.22 -2.56 -22.29
N LYS A 208 1.72 -1.62 -23.09
CA LYS A 208 0.93 -0.45 -23.51
C LYS A 208 -0.26 -0.87 -24.37
N GLU A 209 -0.06 -1.87 -25.22
CA GLU A 209 -1.07 -2.39 -26.15
C GLU A 209 -2.29 -2.94 -25.40
N LEU A 210 -2.07 -3.60 -24.26
CA LEU A 210 -3.14 -4.09 -23.39
C LEU A 210 -3.96 -2.93 -22.81
N ARG A 211 -3.30 -1.84 -22.36
CA ARG A 211 -3.98 -0.63 -21.90
C ARG A 211 -4.79 0.03 -23.01
N ASP A 212 -4.20 0.17 -24.18
CA ASP A 212 -4.83 0.82 -25.32
C ASP A 212 -6.04 0.02 -25.85
N GLN A 213 -5.92 -1.31 -25.91
CA GLN A 213 -7.01 -2.21 -26.28
C GLN A 213 -8.17 -2.13 -25.27
N ALA A 214 -7.86 -2.26 -23.98
CA ALA A 214 -8.84 -2.15 -22.91
C ALA A 214 -9.67 -0.86 -23.01
N ARG A 215 -9.00 0.29 -23.16
CA ARG A 215 -9.67 1.60 -23.30
C ARG A 215 -10.54 1.72 -24.56
N LYS A 216 -10.16 1.05 -25.66
CA LYS A 216 -10.98 1.00 -26.88
C LYS A 216 -12.23 0.14 -26.69
N GLU A 217 -12.12 -0.97 -25.95
CA GLU A 217 -13.23 -1.89 -25.70
C GLU A 217 -14.29 -1.29 -24.76
N SER A 218 -13.87 -0.53 -23.74
CA SER A 218 -14.77 0.08 -22.76
C SER A 218 -14.13 1.26 -22.06
N GLN A 219 -14.87 2.36 -21.89
CA GLN A 219 -14.46 3.48 -21.05
C GLN A 219 -14.36 3.06 -19.57
N ALA A 220 -15.38 2.37 -19.06
CA ALA A 220 -15.38 1.82 -17.70
C ALA A 220 -14.50 0.56 -17.60
N PRO A 221 -13.60 0.45 -16.61
CA PRO A 221 -12.88 -0.79 -16.31
C PRO A 221 -13.84 -1.93 -15.94
N ARG A 222 -13.58 -3.15 -16.42
CA ARG A 222 -14.43 -4.32 -16.12
C ARG A 222 -14.29 -4.77 -14.67
N ASN A 223 -13.11 -4.64 -14.08
CA ASN A 223 -12.76 -5.08 -12.73
C ASN A 223 -11.58 -4.27 -12.17
N ALA A 224 -11.18 -4.58 -10.93
CA ALA A 224 -10.05 -3.98 -10.22
C ALA A 224 -8.73 -4.10 -10.98
N TYR A 225 -8.43 -5.31 -11.49
CA TYR A 225 -7.21 -5.58 -12.25
C TYR A 225 -7.08 -4.63 -13.45
N GLU A 226 -8.17 -4.44 -14.19
CA GLU A 226 -8.23 -3.51 -15.31
C GLU A 226 -8.16 -2.04 -14.91
N LEU A 227 -8.77 -1.66 -13.79
CA LEU A 227 -8.64 -0.31 -13.23
C LEU A 227 -7.17 -0.01 -12.89
N ALA A 228 -6.49 -0.94 -12.21
CA ALA A 228 -5.10 -0.80 -11.80
C ALA A 228 -4.17 -0.65 -13.01
N PHE A 229 -4.21 -1.60 -13.96
CA PHE A 229 -3.27 -1.57 -15.08
C PHE A 229 -3.53 -0.39 -16.04
N ARG A 230 -4.77 0.11 -16.14
CA ARG A 230 -5.10 1.32 -16.95
C ARG A 230 -4.57 2.61 -16.34
N ASN A 231 -4.32 2.64 -15.04
CA ASN A 231 -3.91 3.82 -14.27
C ASN A 231 -2.49 3.71 -13.69
N GLN A 232 -1.73 2.71 -14.13
CA GLN A 232 -0.37 2.45 -13.68
C GLN A 232 0.62 3.48 -14.27
N PHE A 233 0.63 4.68 -13.72
CA PHE A 233 1.47 5.80 -14.17
C PHE A 233 2.45 6.25 -13.08
N TYR A 234 3.73 6.28 -13.43
CA TYR A 234 4.80 6.76 -12.57
C TYR A 234 4.76 8.28 -12.45
N THR A 235 4.72 8.77 -11.21
CA THR A 235 4.81 10.20 -10.91
C THR A 235 6.27 10.66 -10.99
N PRO A 236 6.62 11.67 -11.82
CA PRO A 236 7.99 12.18 -11.88
C PRO A 236 8.48 12.73 -10.54
N ARG A 237 9.79 12.59 -10.28
CA ARG A 237 10.43 13.01 -9.02
C ARG A 237 10.10 14.44 -8.62
N TYR A 238 10.17 15.40 -9.53
CA TYR A 238 9.90 16.79 -9.19
C TYR A 238 8.45 17.05 -8.76
N VAL A 239 7.49 16.28 -9.27
CA VAL A 239 6.08 16.36 -8.84
C VAL A 239 5.93 15.79 -7.44
N VAL A 240 6.57 14.63 -7.18
CA VAL A 240 6.62 14.04 -5.83
C VAL A 240 7.22 15.04 -4.84
N GLN A 241 8.36 15.65 -5.19
CA GLN A 241 9.00 16.66 -4.34
C GLN A 241 8.11 17.88 -4.13
N PHE A 242 7.52 18.43 -5.20
CA PHE A 242 6.59 19.55 -5.10
C PHE A 242 5.44 19.29 -4.12
N LEU A 243 4.79 18.13 -4.22
CA LEU A 243 3.65 17.79 -3.38
C LEU A 243 4.08 17.49 -1.93
N THR A 244 5.14 16.72 -1.71
CA THR A 244 5.62 16.36 -0.38
C THR A 244 6.21 17.56 0.36
N ASP A 245 6.99 18.42 -0.33
CA ASP A 245 7.56 19.64 0.23
C ASP A 245 6.44 20.55 0.74
N ASN A 246 5.39 20.74 -0.07
CA ASN A 246 4.28 21.63 0.26
C ASN A 246 3.17 20.97 1.11
N THR A 247 3.41 19.76 1.63
CA THR A 247 2.53 19.09 2.59
C THR A 247 3.28 18.72 3.87
N LEU A 248 4.07 17.64 3.86
CA LEU A 248 4.87 17.21 5.01
C LEU A 248 5.93 18.24 5.38
N GLY A 249 6.66 18.75 4.39
CA GLY A 249 7.67 19.78 4.62
C GLY A 249 7.06 21.06 5.19
N ARG A 250 5.94 21.52 4.60
CA ARG A 250 5.17 22.67 5.06
C ARG A 250 4.62 22.49 6.47
N LEU A 251 4.07 21.32 6.78
CA LEU A 251 3.54 21.00 8.10
C LEU A 251 4.62 21.11 9.18
N TRP A 252 5.81 20.54 8.95
CA TRP A 252 6.92 20.65 9.90
C TRP A 252 7.49 22.08 9.97
N TYR A 253 7.61 22.75 8.82
CA TYR A 253 8.03 24.15 8.74
C TYR A 253 7.14 25.07 9.60
N GLU A 254 5.82 24.87 9.56
CA GLU A 254 4.85 25.60 10.39
C GLU A 254 5.01 25.27 11.88
N MET A 255 5.16 23.99 12.25
CA MET A 255 5.42 23.57 13.65
C MET A 255 6.69 24.19 14.22
N ARG A 256 7.71 24.37 13.37
CA ARG A 256 9.01 24.94 13.73
C ARG A 256 9.09 26.45 13.54
N GLN A 257 7.99 27.10 13.14
CA GLN A 257 7.94 28.55 12.88
C GLN A 257 9.08 29.00 11.96
N GLY A 258 9.32 28.22 10.91
CA GLY A 258 10.37 28.43 9.92
C GLY A 258 11.80 28.07 10.34
N LYS A 259 12.02 27.62 11.58
CA LYS A 259 13.33 27.20 12.12
C LYS A 259 13.59 25.71 11.88
N THR A 260 13.77 25.35 10.62
CA THR A 260 14.06 23.97 10.17
C THR A 260 15.00 23.95 8.97
N GLN A 261 15.87 22.94 8.91
CA GLN A 261 16.73 22.59 7.79
C GLN A 261 15.92 22.19 6.55
N LEU A 262 14.64 21.82 6.70
CA LEU A 262 13.78 21.52 5.57
C LEU A 262 13.64 22.71 4.61
N LYS A 263 13.83 23.95 5.07
CA LYS A 263 13.82 25.14 4.20
C LYS A 263 14.89 25.09 3.10
N GLU A 264 16.03 24.45 3.40
CA GLU A 264 17.15 24.32 2.46
C GLU A 264 17.07 23.04 1.63
N ARG A 265 16.49 21.97 2.20
CA ARG A 265 16.35 20.66 1.53
C ARG A 265 15.13 20.56 0.61
N CYS A 266 14.01 21.18 0.99
CA CYS A 266 12.77 21.14 0.24
C CYS A 266 12.80 22.19 -0.88
N ARG A 267 13.33 21.80 -2.04
CA ARG A 267 13.53 22.69 -3.20
C ARG A 267 12.24 23.41 -3.63
N TYR A 268 11.09 22.76 -3.47
CA TYR A 268 9.81 23.26 -3.96
C TYR A 268 8.93 23.82 -2.84
N LEU A 269 9.42 23.87 -1.60
CA LEU A 269 8.66 24.43 -0.47
C LEU A 269 8.35 25.91 -0.72
N ALA A 270 7.07 26.23 -0.87
CA ALA A 270 6.61 27.60 -0.98
C ALA A 270 6.72 28.29 0.39
N CYS A 271 7.63 29.27 0.48
CA CYS A 271 7.78 30.16 1.63
C CYS A 271 7.51 31.59 1.17
N TRP A 272 6.61 32.31 1.85
CA TRP A 272 6.40 33.72 1.54
C TRP A 272 7.54 34.57 2.15
N PRO A 273 7.96 35.67 1.49
CA PRO A 273 9.05 36.51 2.01
C PRO A 273 8.77 37.13 3.39
N HIS A 274 7.50 37.33 3.72
CA HIS A 274 7.05 38.03 4.93
C HIS A 274 6.04 37.19 5.73
N GLU A 275 6.38 35.93 6.03
CA GLU A 275 5.55 35.09 6.91
C GLU A 275 5.64 35.54 8.37
N VAL A 276 4.48 35.74 8.99
CA VAL A 276 4.34 36.05 10.42
C VAL A 276 3.64 34.86 11.08
N PHE A 277 4.36 34.12 11.92
CA PHE A 277 3.81 32.99 12.66
C PHE A 277 3.03 33.48 13.87
N LEU A 278 1.73 33.19 13.90
CA LEU A 278 0.86 33.55 15.00
C LEU A 278 1.13 32.66 16.23
N ALA A 279 0.95 33.24 17.41
CA ALA A 279 0.99 32.51 18.67
C ALA A 279 -0.29 31.66 18.88
N ALA A 280 -0.25 30.73 19.82
CA ALA A 280 -1.40 29.91 20.16
C ALA A 280 -2.59 30.79 20.61
N GLY A 281 -3.73 30.65 19.94
CA GLY A 281 -4.94 31.43 20.23
C GLY A 281 -4.93 32.87 19.68
N GLU A 282 -3.85 33.32 19.05
CA GLU A 282 -3.79 34.63 18.42
C GLU A 282 -4.66 34.64 17.14
N PRO A 283 -5.66 35.53 17.04
CA PRO A 283 -6.49 35.61 15.85
C PRO A 283 -5.69 36.22 14.70
N ALA A 284 -5.88 35.67 13.49
CA ALA A 284 -5.36 36.31 12.29
C ALA A 284 -5.98 37.73 12.15
N PRO A 285 -5.21 38.74 11.74
CA PRO A 285 -5.78 40.05 11.45
C PRO A 285 -6.90 39.93 10.40
N LYS A 286 -7.95 40.73 10.55
CA LYS A 286 -9.03 40.77 9.55
C LYS A 286 -8.40 41.13 8.20
N SER A 287 -8.70 40.33 7.18
CA SER A 287 -8.25 40.64 5.82
C SER A 287 -8.89 41.95 5.36
N ASP A 288 -8.10 42.93 4.93
CA ASP A 288 -8.64 44.08 4.20
C ASP A 288 -9.32 43.56 2.93
N ASP A 289 -10.63 43.75 2.80
CA ASP A 289 -11.33 43.45 1.54
C ASP A 289 -10.79 44.30 0.38
N ASP A 290 -10.27 45.49 0.68
CA ASP A 290 -9.59 46.41 -0.26
C ASP A 290 -8.29 45.83 -0.84
N ALA A 291 -7.73 44.76 -0.26
CA ALA A 291 -6.49 44.12 -0.73
C ALA A 291 -6.68 43.33 -2.03
N LYS A 292 -7.92 43.00 -2.41
CA LYS A 292 -8.22 42.22 -3.63
C LYS A 292 -7.98 43.03 -4.90
N ASP A 293 -8.14 44.35 -4.81
CA ASP A 293 -8.05 45.30 -5.95
C ASP A 293 -6.62 45.85 -6.16
N LEU A 294 -5.68 45.53 -5.26
CA LEU A 294 -4.28 45.92 -5.40
C LEU A 294 -3.57 45.14 -6.52
N PRO A 295 -2.59 45.76 -7.21
CA PRO A 295 -1.74 45.06 -8.17
C PRO A 295 -1.07 43.82 -7.56
N PRO A 296 -0.86 42.73 -8.33
CA PRO A 296 -0.27 41.49 -7.83
C PRO A 296 1.05 41.68 -7.07
N GLU A 297 1.92 42.58 -7.54
CA GLU A 297 3.23 42.83 -6.91
C GLU A 297 3.12 43.42 -5.50
N GLU A 298 2.13 44.28 -5.24
CA GLU A 298 1.90 44.85 -3.91
C GLU A 298 1.29 43.82 -2.96
N ARG A 299 0.41 42.95 -3.48
CA ARG A 299 -0.16 41.83 -2.71
C ARG A 299 0.92 40.87 -2.21
N LEU A 300 1.96 40.62 -3.02
CA LEU A 300 3.09 39.76 -2.66
C LEU A 300 4.00 40.35 -1.56
N ARG A 301 3.97 41.67 -1.35
CA ARG A 301 4.77 42.36 -0.31
C ARG A 301 4.08 42.41 1.05
N ARG A 302 2.79 42.06 1.14
CA ARG A 302 2.06 42.08 2.41
C ARG A 302 2.50 40.91 3.30
N PRO A 303 2.44 41.09 4.64
CA PRO A 303 2.70 40.01 5.57
C PRO A 303 1.63 38.91 5.42
N VAL A 304 2.09 37.66 5.38
CA VAL A 304 1.23 36.48 5.35
C VAL A 304 1.20 35.88 6.74
N HIS A 305 0.04 35.90 7.40
CA HIS A 305 -0.10 35.40 8.75
C HIS A 305 -0.33 33.89 8.72
N ILE A 306 0.59 33.14 9.32
CA ILE A 306 0.56 31.68 9.38
C ILE A 306 -0.03 31.26 10.73
N PRO A 307 -1.18 30.56 10.74
CA PRO A 307 -1.80 30.11 11.99
C PRO A 307 -0.86 29.25 12.83
N HIS A 308 -0.95 29.38 14.15
CA HIS A 308 -0.19 28.53 15.06
C HIS A 308 -0.49 27.04 14.82
N ARG A 309 0.58 26.28 14.59
CA ARG A 309 0.56 24.82 14.54
C ARG A 309 1.36 24.28 15.72
N PRO A 310 0.75 23.53 16.64
CA PRO A 310 1.46 22.96 17.78
C PRO A 310 2.47 21.92 17.27
N LYS A 311 3.61 21.82 17.97
CA LYS A 311 4.58 20.76 17.70
C LYS A 311 3.95 19.40 17.98
N LYS A 312 4.41 18.39 17.22
CA LYS A 312 3.95 17.02 17.32
C LYS A 312 5.17 16.10 17.38
N ASP A 313 5.12 15.07 18.23
CA ASP A 313 6.14 14.03 18.22
C ASP A 313 6.19 13.43 16.80
N PRO A 314 7.38 13.30 16.17
CA PRO A 314 7.49 12.72 14.84
C PRO A 314 6.79 11.38 14.69
N ARG A 315 6.74 10.54 15.74
CA ARG A 315 6.08 9.22 15.71
C ARG A 315 4.56 9.31 15.56
N ASP A 316 3.98 10.46 15.85
CA ASP A 316 2.55 10.69 15.68
C ASP A 316 2.21 11.34 14.33
N ILE A 317 3.20 11.73 13.52
CA ILE A 317 2.99 12.31 12.19
C ILE A 317 2.73 11.19 11.18
N LYS A 318 1.49 11.00 10.74
CA LYS A 318 1.10 9.91 9.84
C LYS A 318 0.90 10.41 8.41
N ILE A 319 1.47 9.70 7.44
CA ILE A 319 1.40 9.99 6.02
C ILE A 319 0.76 8.80 5.30
N LEU A 320 -0.28 9.07 4.50
CA LEU A 320 -0.95 8.07 3.68
C LEU A 320 -0.74 8.36 2.20
N ASP A 321 -0.42 7.30 1.45
CA ASP A 321 -0.69 7.22 0.02
C ASP A 321 -1.84 6.22 -0.24
N PRO A 322 -3.04 6.68 -0.62
CA PRO A 322 -4.24 5.83 -0.70
C PRO A 322 -4.34 5.00 -1.99
N ALA A 323 -3.41 5.20 -2.93
CA ALA A 323 -3.26 4.44 -4.18
C ALA A 323 -1.76 4.36 -4.52
N CYS A 324 -1.01 3.65 -3.67
CA CYS A 324 0.41 3.92 -3.52
C CYS A 324 1.30 3.47 -4.68
N GLY A 325 0.85 2.57 -5.53
CA GLY A 325 1.68 2.01 -6.60
C GLY A 325 2.99 1.46 -6.03
N SER A 326 4.12 1.91 -6.56
CA SER A 326 5.47 1.55 -6.08
C SER A 326 5.93 2.35 -4.84
N GLY A 327 5.08 3.17 -4.23
CA GLY A 327 5.37 3.93 -3.01
C GLY A 327 6.26 5.17 -3.22
N HIS A 328 6.29 5.76 -4.43
CA HIS A 328 7.23 6.85 -4.75
C HIS A 328 7.09 8.07 -3.81
N PHE A 329 5.87 8.45 -3.43
CA PHE A 329 5.64 9.50 -2.43
C PHE A 329 6.20 9.13 -1.06
N LEU A 330 6.01 7.88 -0.63
CA LEU A 330 6.48 7.37 0.66
C LEU A 330 8.01 7.34 0.73
N LEU A 331 8.70 7.05 -0.38
CA LEU A 331 10.17 7.08 -0.45
C LEU A 331 10.73 8.48 -0.20
N TYR A 332 10.11 9.52 -0.74
CA TYR A 332 10.59 10.89 -0.49
C TYR A 332 10.13 11.42 0.87
N ALA A 333 8.94 11.02 1.34
CA ALA A 333 8.50 11.32 2.71
C ALA A 333 9.45 10.71 3.75
N PHE A 334 9.99 9.51 3.51
CA PHE A 334 11.05 8.91 4.33
C PHE A 334 12.24 9.86 4.50
N ASP A 335 12.77 10.40 3.40
CA ASP A 335 13.93 11.29 3.41
C ASP A 335 13.66 12.59 4.22
N LEU A 336 12.43 13.13 4.17
CA LEU A 336 12.07 14.30 4.98
C LEU A 336 11.90 13.93 6.46
N LEU A 337 11.33 12.76 6.75
CA LEU A 337 11.15 12.29 8.12
C LEU A 337 12.48 12.08 8.83
N GLU A 338 13.54 11.65 8.13
CA GLU A 338 14.86 11.56 8.76
C GLU A 338 15.29 12.88 9.39
N VAL A 339 15.11 13.99 8.67
CA VAL A 339 15.40 15.35 9.15
C VAL A 339 14.47 15.74 10.30
N ILE A 340 13.17 15.44 10.18
CA ILE A 340 12.17 15.75 11.20
C ILE A 340 12.52 15.08 12.54
N TYR A 341 12.90 13.80 12.53
CA TYR A 341 13.30 13.09 13.74
C TYR A 341 14.59 13.64 14.35
N GLU A 342 15.60 13.97 13.55
CA GLU A 342 16.84 14.57 14.05
C GLU A 342 16.58 15.95 14.69
N GLU A 343 15.72 16.78 14.09
CA GLU A 343 15.34 18.08 14.65
C GLU A 343 14.45 17.96 15.89
N ALA A 344 13.63 16.93 15.98
CA ALA A 344 12.83 16.64 17.17
C ALA A 344 13.69 16.10 18.31
N TRP A 345 14.70 15.28 18.01
CA TRP A 345 15.61 14.72 19.01
C TRP A 345 16.38 15.80 19.78
N THR A 346 16.71 16.91 19.12
CA THR A 346 17.40 18.04 19.73
C THR A 346 16.45 19.10 20.29
N ASP A 347 15.13 18.95 20.07
CA ASP A 347 14.14 19.90 20.56
C ASP A 347 13.84 19.66 22.05
N PRO A 348 13.83 20.70 22.91
CA PRO A 348 13.57 20.53 24.34
C PRO A 348 12.18 19.98 24.68
N GLU A 349 11.19 20.18 23.80
CA GLU A 349 9.80 19.75 24.00
C GLU A 349 9.58 18.33 23.47
N LEU A 350 10.18 17.98 22.33
CA LEU A 350 9.95 16.70 21.65
C LEU A 350 10.99 15.63 22.00
N GLY A 351 12.24 16.02 22.23
CA GLY A 351 13.37 15.11 22.50
C GLY A 351 13.14 14.17 23.70
N PRO A 352 12.68 14.64 24.87
CA PRO A 352 12.55 13.81 26.06
C PRO A 352 11.71 12.53 25.90
N ALA A 353 10.69 12.55 25.04
CA ALA A 353 9.88 11.37 24.76
C ALA A 353 10.66 10.33 23.92
N LEU A 354 11.37 10.79 22.89
CA LEU A 354 12.22 9.93 22.05
C LEU A 354 13.39 9.34 22.84
N TRP A 355 14.02 10.15 23.70
CA TRP A 355 15.13 9.73 24.55
C TRP A 355 14.74 8.58 25.47
N ARG A 356 13.61 8.73 26.17
CA ARG A 356 13.08 7.71 27.07
C ARG A 356 12.83 6.40 26.35
N ASP A 357 12.18 6.45 25.21
CA ASP A 357 11.76 5.25 24.49
C ASP A 357 12.92 4.55 23.77
N LEU A 358 14.00 5.28 23.48
CA LEU A 358 15.26 4.73 22.97
C LEU A 358 16.29 4.43 24.07
N GLY A 359 15.92 4.58 25.35
CA GLY A 359 16.79 4.27 26.48
C GLY A 359 17.99 5.21 26.63
N TRP A 360 17.91 6.43 26.10
CA TRP A 360 18.95 7.45 26.24
C TRP A 360 18.62 8.38 27.41
N THR A 361 19.61 8.61 28.27
CA THR A 361 19.54 9.61 29.33
C THR A 361 20.62 10.66 29.07
N PRO A 362 20.27 11.95 28.95
CA PRO A 362 21.25 13.00 28.73
C PRO A 362 22.28 13.03 29.87
N PRO A 363 23.60 12.93 29.59
CA PRO A 363 24.61 13.14 30.61
C PRO A 363 24.64 14.61 31.05
N ALA A 364 25.22 14.89 32.23
CA ALA A 364 25.34 16.25 32.77
C ALA A 364 26.02 17.24 31.81
N ILE A 365 26.83 16.76 30.86
CA ILE A 365 27.44 17.53 29.77
C ILE A 365 26.95 16.97 28.43
N ALA A 366 25.67 17.20 28.11
CA ALA A 366 25.02 16.67 26.91
C ALA A 366 25.74 17.03 25.59
N ALA A 367 26.40 18.19 25.53
CA ALA A 367 27.14 18.65 24.35
C ALA A 367 28.34 17.74 23.99
N ALA A 368 28.99 17.11 24.97
CA ALA A 368 30.15 16.25 24.73
C ALA A 368 29.78 14.87 24.16
N HIS A 369 28.49 14.51 24.20
CA HIS A 369 27.98 13.20 23.78
C HIS A 369 26.89 13.32 22.69
N ALA A 370 26.81 14.46 22.01
CA ALA A 370 25.79 14.72 21.00
C ALA A 370 25.85 13.71 19.84
N ASP A 371 27.05 13.32 19.42
CA ASP A 371 27.26 12.35 18.32
C ASP A 371 26.84 10.93 18.72
N GLU A 372 27.16 10.50 19.94
CA GLU A 372 26.73 9.19 20.49
C GLU A 372 25.21 9.13 20.64
N ALA A 373 24.59 10.20 21.13
CA ALA A 373 23.15 10.32 21.26
C ALA A 373 22.45 10.25 19.89
N LEU A 374 22.97 10.98 18.91
CA LEU A 374 22.41 10.99 17.56
C LEU A 374 22.61 9.64 16.85
N ALA A 375 23.69 8.91 17.13
CA ALA A 375 23.91 7.57 16.60
C ALA A 375 22.85 6.56 17.07
N ILE A 376 22.39 6.66 18.33
CA ILE A 376 21.30 5.82 18.87
C ILE A 376 20.02 6.06 18.07
N LEU A 377 19.62 7.33 17.90
CA LEU A 377 18.46 7.69 17.09
C LEU A 377 18.61 7.16 15.66
N ARG A 378 19.70 7.49 15.00
CA ARG A 378 19.97 7.14 13.59
C ARG A 378 19.91 5.64 13.35
N ARG A 379 20.33 4.81 14.31
CA ARG A 379 20.18 3.36 14.26
C ARG A 379 18.73 2.88 14.39
N ALA A 380 17.89 3.55 15.15
CA ALA A 380 16.47 3.21 15.28
C ALA A 380 15.60 3.82 14.16
N LEU A 381 16.08 4.90 13.54
CA LEU A 381 15.29 5.81 12.71
C LEU A 381 14.57 5.14 11.53
N PRO A 382 15.19 4.30 10.69
CA PRO A 382 14.48 3.64 9.60
C PRO A 382 13.30 2.78 10.09
N GLY A 383 13.49 2.04 11.19
CA GLY A 383 12.44 1.23 11.80
C GLY A 383 11.31 2.07 12.39
N LEU A 384 11.64 3.20 13.04
CA LEU A 384 10.64 4.14 13.56
C LEU A 384 9.77 4.73 12.44
N ILE A 385 10.40 5.18 11.35
CA ILE A 385 9.71 5.76 10.21
C ILE A 385 8.72 4.76 9.59
N LEU A 386 9.17 3.54 9.30
CA LEU A 386 8.33 2.53 8.67
C LEU A 386 7.19 2.04 9.57
N ARG A 387 7.43 2.00 10.89
CA ARG A 387 6.43 1.55 11.86
C ARG A 387 5.35 2.60 12.12
N HIS A 388 5.74 3.86 12.24
CA HIS A 388 4.87 4.89 12.80
C HIS A 388 4.31 5.85 11.75
N ASN A 389 5.07 6.15 10.69
CA ASN A 389 4.79 7.30 9.84
C ASN A 389 4.16 6.95 8.49
N LEU A 390 4.71 5.95 7.79
CA LEU A 390 4.39 5.73 6.38
C LEU A 390 3.32 4.65 6.19
N TYR A 391 2.23 5.00 5.50
CA TYR A 391 1.11 4.12 5.17
C TYR A 391 0.84 4.17 3.68
N GLY A 392 0.57 3.00 3.09
CA GLY A 392 0.25 2.85 1.68
C GLY A 392 -0.89 1.87 1.50
N ILE A 393 -1.86 2.21 0.67
CA ILE A 393 -2.95 1.33 0.27
C ILE A 393 -2.92 1.21 -1.25
N ASP A 394 -3.06 -0.01 -1.77
CA ASP A 394 -3.30 -0.25 -3.19
C ASP A 394 -4.26 -1.42 -3.38
N ILE A 395 -4.95 -1.47 -4.50
CA ILE A 395 -5.80 -2.61 -4.89
C ILE A 395 -5.00 -3.72 -5.58
N ASP A 396 -3.79 -3.41 -6.06
CA ASP A 396 -2.91 -4.38 -6.71
C ASP A 396 -1.86 -4.90 -5.73
N GLY A 397 -1.96 -6.18 -5.35
CA GLY A 397 -0.99 -6.85 -4.49
C GLY A 397 0.44 -6.84 -5.04
N ARG A 398 0.62 -6.69 -6.35
CA ARG A 398 1.95 -6.52 -6.97
C ARG A 398 2.54 -5.15 -6.62
N ALA A 399 1.72 -4.10 -6.61
CA ALA A 399 2.15 -2.75 -6.27
C ALA A 399 2.65 -2.68 -4.83
N THR A 400 1.89 -3.23 -3.89
CA THR A 400 2.22 -3.23 -2.46
C THR A 400 3.50 -4.00 -2.15
N ARG A 401 3.72 -5.15 -2.81
CA ARG A 401 5.00 -5.90 -2.75
C ARG A 401 6.19 -5.03 -3.19
N ILE A 402 6.04 -4.27 -4.27
CA ILE A 402 7.09 -3.39 -4.79
C ILE A 402 7.32 -2.19 -3.87
N ALA A 403 6.27 -1.56 -3.35
CA ALA A 403 6.39 -0.46 -2.40
C ALA A 403 7.08 -0.92 -1.10
N ALA A 404 6.74 -2.09 -0.58
CA ALA A 404 7.39 -2.67 0.59
C ALA A 404 8.89 -2.92 0.35
N LEU A 405 9.25 -3.53 -0.79
CA LEU A 405 10.65 -3.73 -1.16
C LEU A 405 11.41 -2.40 -1.31
N ALA A 406 10.80 -1.41 -1.97
CA ALA A 406 11.44 -0.11 -2.20
C ALA A 406 11.71 0.63 -0.88
N LEU A 407 10.76 0.59 0.06
CA LEU A 407 10.92 1.14 1.41
C LEU A 407 11.97 0.39 2.23
N TRP A 408 12.02 -0.94 2.12
CA TRP A 408 13.08 -1.72 2.75
C TRP A 408 14.46 -1.35 2.19
N LEU A 409 14.62 -1.27 0.87
CA LEU A 409 15.87 -0.83 0.24
C LEU A 409 16.26 0.59 0.65
N ARG A 410 15.29 1.49 0.84
CA ARG A 410 15.49 2.84 1.38
C ARG A 410 16.05 2.80 2.81
N ALA A 411 15.46 1.98 3.67
CA ALA A 411 15.95 1.77 5.04
C ALA A 411 17.38 1.20 5.06
N GLN A 412 17.67 0.22 4.20
CA GLN A 412 19.03 -0.34 4.10
C GLN A 412 20.06 0.69 3.63
N ARG A 413 19.69 1.56 2.68
CA ARG A 413 20.52 2.67 2.23
C ARG A 413 20.80 3.67 3.37
N ALA A 414 19.79 3.99 4.18
CA ALA A 414 19.97 4.85 5.36
C ALA A 414 20.98 4.23 6.34
N TYR A 415 20.86 2.93 6.64
CA TYR A 415 21.85 2.22 7.46
C TYR A 415 23.27 2.23 6.87
N GLN A 416 23.41 2.08 5.56
CA GLN A 416 24.72 2.17 4.89
C GLN A 416 25.33 3.56 4.97
N ALA A 417 24.53 4.62 4.79
CA ALA A 417 25.00 6.00 4.92
C ALA A 417 25.53 6.30 6.32
N LEU A 418 25.02 5.58 7.33
CA LEU A 418 25.44 5.64 8.73
C LEU A 418 26.62 4.70 9.06
N GLY A 419 27.10 3.91 8.10
CA GLY A 419 28.17 2.93 8.33
C GLY A 419 27.74 1.72 9.17
N ILE A 420 26.44 1.48 9.36
CA ILE A 420 25.93 0.37 10.18
C ILE A 420 26.04 -0.93 9.39
N LYS A 421 26.80 -1.88 9.95
CA LYS A 421 27.02 -3.21 9.35
C LYS A 421 25.72 -4.01 9.31
N SER A 422 25.55 -4.87 8.29
CA SER A 422 24.32 -5.67 8.12
C SER A 422 23.94 -6.49 9.37
N THR A 423 24.91 -7.06 10.06
CA THR A 423 24.70 -7.85 11.30
C THR A 423 24.24 -7.02 12.50
N GLU A 424 24.33 -5.70 12.43
CA GLU A 424 23.96 -4.77 13.49
C GLU A 424 22.63 -4.06 13.20
N ARG A 425 22.10 -4.19 11.98
CA ARG A 425 20.86 -3.53 11.58
C ARG A 425 19.68 -4.16 12.30
N PRO A 426 18.81 -3.36 12.93
CA PRO A 426 17.54 -3.86 13.43
C PRO A 426 16.72 -4.48 12.27
N PRO A 427 16.07 -5.64 12.48
CA PRO A 427 15.24 -6.24 11.45
C PRO A 427 14.00 -5.37 11.21
N ILE A 428 13.67 -5.13 9.94
CA ILE A 428 12.46 -4.40 9.56
C ILE A 428 11.33 -5.40 9.39
N THR A 429 10.54 -5.61 10.44
CA THR A 429 9.51 -6.66 10.50
C THR A 429 8.09 -6.17 10.18
N ARG A 430 7.90 -4.86 10.03
CA ARG A 430 6.58 -4.27 9.77
C ARG A 430 6.69 -3.05 8.87
N SER A 431 5.85 -3.01 7.85
CA SER A 431 5.50 -1.81 7.11
C SER A 431 3.97 -1.64 7.17
N ASN A 432 3.47 -0.43 7.00
CA ASN A 432 2.02 -0.19 6.90
C ASN A 432 1.59 -0.09 5.42
N ILE A 433 2.16 -0.94 4.57
CA ILE A 433 1.77 -1.06 3.15
C ILE A 433 0.80 -2.23 3.04
N VAL A 434 -0.39 -1.96 2.51
CA VAL A 434 -1.52 -2.88 2.58
C VAL A 434 -2.17 -3.04 1.22
N CYS A 435 -2.43 -4.29 0.83
CA CYS A 435 -3.30 -4.58 -0.30
C CYS A 435 -4.76 -4.55 0.18
N ALA A 436 -5.62 -3.83 -0.52
CA ALA A 436 -7.05 -3.86 -0.27
C ALA A 436 -7.65 -5.17 -0.78
N GLU A 437 -7.39 -6.26 -0.07
CA GLU A 437 -7.93 -7.59 -0.39
C GLU A 437 -9.36 -7.74 0.16
N PRO A 438 -10.26 -8.44 -0.55
CA PRO A 438 -11.50 -8.90 0.06
C PRO A 438 -11.21 -9.90 1.19
N MET A 439 -12.16 -10.03 2.13
CA MET A 439 -12.07 -11.10 3.13
C MET A 439 -12.19 -12.49 2.46
N PRO A 440 -11.53 -13.54 3.00
CA PRO A 440 -11.53 -14.88 2.41
C PRO A 440 -12.95 -15.43 2.21
N GLY A 441 -13.14 -16.15 1.10
CA GLY A 441 -14.44 -16.45 0.49
C GLY A 441 -15.18 -17.71 0.94
N GLU A 442 -14.69 -18.48 1.91
CA GLU A 442 -15.42 -19.68 2.39
C GLU A 442 -16.47 -19.31 3.43
N GLU A 443 -17.72 -19.25 2.97
CA GLU A 443 -18.88 -18.94 3.81
C GLU A 443 -19.03 -19.94 4.98
N GLU A 444 -18.67 -21.21 4.78
CA GLU A 444 -18.69 -22.23 5.84
C GLU A 444 -17.76 -21.90 7.03
N LEU A 445 -16.49 -21.56 6.75
CA LEU A 445 -15.53 -21.18 7.81
C LEU A 445 -15.97 -19.93 8.56
N LEU A 446 -16.54 -18.96 7.84
CA LEU A 446 -17.10 -17.76 8.45
C LEU A 446 -18.30 -18.10 9.34
N GLU A 447 -19.23 -18.92 8.87
CA GLU A 447 -20.43 -19.30 9.61
C GLU A 447 -20.09 -20.12 10.87
N GLU A 448 -19.16 -21.06 10.78
CA GLU A 448 -18.62 -21.78 11.93
C GLU A 448 -18.04 -20.82 12.97
N PHE A 449 -17.21 -19.87 12.53
CA PHE A 449 -16.61 -18.89 13.43
C PHE A 449 -17.66 -17.98 14.07
N VAL A 450 -18.56 -17.42 13.26
CA VAL A 450 -19.62 -16.51 13.70
C VAL A 450 -20.57 -17.18 14.69
N ALA A 451 -20.84 -18.48 14.53
CA ALA A 451 -21.64 -19.26 15.48
C ALA A 451 -20.99 -19.38 16.87
N THR A 452 -19.66 -19.26 16.97
CA THR A 452 -18.96 -19.27 18.27
C THR A 452 -19.02 -17.95 19.03
N LEU A 453 -19.43 -16.86 18.37
CA LEU A 453 -19.45 -15.53 18.97
C LEU A 453 -20.71 -15.30 19.81
N GLN A 454 -20.50 -14.81 21.03
CA GLN A 454 -21.56 -14.40 21.93
C GLN A 454 -21.34 -12.94 22.37
N PRO A 455 -22.40 -12.12 22.46
CA PRO A 455 -23.79 -12.39 22.08
C PRO A 455 -23.96 -12.55 20.55
N SER A 456 -25.05 -13.19 20.10
CA SER A 456 -25.31 -13.51 18.67
C SER A 456 -25.21 -12.30 17.72
N VAL A 457 -25.60 -11.11 18.18
CA VAL A 457 -25.42 -9.85 17.43
C VAL A 457 -23.97 -9.59 17.02
N LEU A 458 -22.98 -9.98 17.84
CA LEU A 458 -21.57 -9.80 17.50
C LEU A 458 -21.20 -10.59 16.24
N GLY A 459 -21.69 -11.82 16.15
CA GLY A 459 -21.53 -12.66 14.98
C GLY A 459 -22.19 -12.07 13.73
N GLN A 460 -23.38 -11.49 13.86
CA GLN A 460 -24.07 -10.83 12.75
C GLN A 460 -23.36 -9.54 12.30
N LEU A 461 -22.79 -8.77 13.23
CA LEU A 461 -21.97 -7.60 12.91
C LEU A 461 -20.72 -8.02 12.14
N VAL A 462 -19.99 -9.05 12.59
CA VAL A 462 -18.84 -9.62 11.87
C VAL A 462 -19.25 -10.03 10.44
N ARG A 463 -20.37 -10.76 10.29
CA ARG A 463 -20.90 -11.14 8.97
C ARG A 463 -21.20 -9.93 8.08
N ALA A 464 -21.74 -8.84 8.65
CA ALA A 464 -21.99 -7.61 7.91
C ALA A 464 -20.68 -6.99 7.39
N VAL A 465 -19.63 -6.95 8.22
CA VAL A 465 -18.30 -6.46 7.80
C VAL A 465 -17.73 -7.29 6.65
N PHE A 466 -17.77 -8.63 6.75
CA PHE A 466 -17.31 -9.52 5.67
C PHE A 466 -18.04 -9.27 4.34
N ARG A 467 -19.36 -9.09 4.39
CA ARG A 467 -20.17 -8.79 3.20
C ARG A 467 -19.75 -7.47 2.55
N ARG A 468 -19.43 -6.44 3.36
CA ARG A 468 -18.98 -5.13 2.85
C ARG A 468 -17.55 -5.18 2.30
N MET A 469 -16.68 -5.97 2.93
CA MET A 469 -15.30 -6.18 2.50
C MET A 469 -15.17 -6.87 1.14
N LYS A 470 -16.22 -7.53 0.62
CA LYS A 470 -16.21 -8.06 -0.76
C LYS A 470 -15.89 -7.00 -1.82
N LEU A 471 -16.15 -5.72 -1.54
CA LEU A 471 -15.81 -4.61 -2.45
C LEU A 471 -14.41 -4.03 -2.22
N ALA A 472 -13.63 -4.50 -1.25
CA ALA A 472 -12.31 -3.93 -0.92
C ALA A 472 -11.36 -3.99 -2.12
N GLY A 473 -11.26 -5.14 -2.78
CA GLY A 473 -10.45 -5.33 -4.00
C GLY A 473 -10.85 -4.42 -5.17
N GLU A 474 -12.10 -3.95 -5.20
CA GLU A 474 -12.64 -3.18 -6.32
C GLU A 474 -12.63 -1.67 -6.05
N ALA A 475 -12.99 -1.24 -4.85
CA ALA A 475 -13.06 0.16 -4.46
C ALA A 475 -11.78 0.68 -3.79
N GLY A 476 -10.92 -0.21 -3.28
CA GLY A 476 -9.74 0.16 -2.51
C GLY A 476 -10.08 1.09 -1.35
N SER A 477 -9.24 2.09 -1.12
CA SER A 477 -9.43 3.10 -0.05
C SER A 477 -10.70 3.96 -0.18
N LEU A 478 -11.42 3.91 -1.31
CA LEU A 478 -12.74 4.53 -1.44
C LEU A 478 -13.81 3.79 -0.63
N LEU A 479 -13.62 2.50 -0.33
CA LEU A 479 -14.49 1.77 0.59
C LEU A 479 -14.34 2.38 2.00
N LYS A 480 -15.39 3.01 2.49
CA LYS A 480 -15.46 3.61 3.84
C LYS A 480 -15.77 2.53 4.88
N ILE A 481 -14.95 1.49 4.94
CA ILE A 481 -15.23 0.31 5.77
C ILE A 481 -15.37 0.66 7.25
N GLU A 482 -14.63 1.66 7.73
CA GLU A 482 -14.76 2.15 9.10
C GLU A 482 -16.14 2.78 9.37
N GLN A 483 -16.75 3.41 8.36
CA GLN A 483 -18.11 3.94 8.46
C GLN A 483 -19.13 2.80 8.38
N GLU A 484 -18.93 1.83 7.48
CA GLU A 484 -19.82 0.66 7.37
C GLU A 484 -19.88 -0.16 8.68
N ILE A 485 -18.75 -0.31 9.38
CA ILE A 485 -18.70 -0.92 10.72
C ILE A 485 -19.52 -0.10 11.71
N SER A 486 -19.28 1.21 11.77
CA SER A 486 -19.99 2.13 12.67
C SER A 486 -21.50 2.17 12.42
N ASP A 487 -21.91 2.20 11.15
CA ASP A 487 -23.30 2.21 10.71
C ASP A 487 -24.00 0.90 11.06
N ALA A 488 -23.33 -0.25 10.89
CA ALA A 488 -23.87 -1.55 11.27
C ALA A 488 -24.11 -1.64 12.79
N ILE A 489 -23.14 -1.17 13.59
CA ILE A 489 -23.27 -1.12 15.06
C ILE A 489 -24.41 -0.16 15.46
N THR A 490 -24.48 1.01 14.83
CA THR A 490 -25.53 2.00 15.10
C THR A 490 -26.92 1.45 14.77
N ALA A 491 -27.08 0.78 13.62
CA ALA A 491 -28.32 0.15 13.24
C ALA A 491 -28.74 -0.94 14.25
N ALA A 492 -27.80 -1.77 14.69
CA ALA A 492 -28.07 -2.78 15.72
C ALA A 492 -28.44 -2.15 17.07
N LYS A 493 -27.77 -1.06 17.48
CA LYS A 493 -28.11 -0.30 18.70
C LYS A 493 -29.51 0.30 18.63
N GLN A 494 -29.88 0.92 17.51
CA GLN A 494 -31.23 1.49 17.32
C GLN A 494 -32.31 0.41 17.38
N GLN A 495 -32.03 -0.77 16.82
CA GLN A 495 -32.94 -1.90 16.91
C GLN A 495 -33.09 -2.38 18.36
N TRP A 496 -32.00 -2.44 19.13
CA TRP A 496 -32.06 -2.79 20.56
C TRP A 496 -32.85 -1.77 21.39
N LEU A 497 -32.69 -0.47 21.13
CA LEU A 497 -33.44 0.59 21.82
C LEU A 497 -34.96 0.52 21.56
N THR A 498 -35.34 0.08 20.37
CA THR A 498 -36.75 -0.03 19.94
C THR A 498 -37.37 -1.40 20.22
N TRP A 499 -36.55 -2.40 20.60
CA TRP A 499 -37.02 -3.74 20.93
C TRP A 499 -37.80 -3.74 22.26
N PRO A 500 -38.95 -4.43 22.35
CA PRO A 500 -39.67 -4.53 23.60
C PRO A 500 -38.80 -5.18 24.68
N LYS A 501 -38.53 -4.47 25.78
CA LYS A 501 -37.75 -5.01 26.91
C LYS A 501 -38.54 -6.14 27.58
N ALA A 502 -37.86 -7.14 28.12
CA ALA A 502 -38.48 -8.35 28.69
C ALA A 502 -39.60 -8.05 29.72
N GLU A 503 -39.47 -6.96 30.49
CA GLU A 503 -40.50 -6.49 31.44
C GLU A 503 -41.81 -6.02 30.78
N GLN A 504 -41.75 -5.49 29.55
CA GLN A 504 -42.94 -5.10 28.77
C GLN A 504 -43.58 -6.29 28.06
N LEU A 505 -42.80 -7.31 27.69
CA LEU A 505 -43.30 -8.56 27.10
C LEU A 505 -44.02 -9.43 28.14
N ALA A 506 -43.61 -9.38 29.41
CA ALA A 506 -44.28 -10.09 30.51
C ALA A 506 -45.73 -9.60 30.77
N LEU A 507 -46.10 -8.41 30.28
CA LEU A 507 -47.46 -7.85 30.41
C LEU A 507 -48.43 -8.30 29.29
N TRP A 508 -47.94 -8.96 28.23
CA TRP A 508 -48.77 -9.42 27.10
C TRP A 508 -48.37 -10.83 26.61
N PRO A 509 -48.73 -11.90 27.34
CA PRO A 509 -48.30 -13.27 27.03
C PRO A 509 -48.80 -13.82 25.69
N GLU A 510 -49.86 -13.26 25.11
CA GLU A 510 -50.47 -13.73 23.85
C GLU A 510 -49.86 -13.14 22.57
N ARG A 511 -48.91 -12.19 22.66
CA ARG A 511 -48.13 -11.71 21.51
C ARG A 511 -46.77 -12.39 21.46
N THR A 512 -46.76 -13.71 21.40
CA THR A 512 -45.51 -14.48 21.28
C THR A 512 -45.15 -14.67 19.81
N ARG A 513 -44.01 -14.06 19.45
CA ARG A 513 -43.27 -14.04 18.18
C ARG A 513 -43.81 -13.11 17.06
N PRO A 514 -43.01 -12.10 16.66
CA PRO A 514 -43.26 -11.36 15.41
C PRO A 514 -43.29 -12.31 14.21
N SER A 515 -44.02 -11.92 13.15
CA SER A 515 -44.15 -12.71 11.91
C SER A 515 -42.77 -12.90 11.22
N PRO A 516 -42.59 -13.92 10.36
CA PRO A 516 -41.33 -14.13 9.63
C PRO A 516 -40.88 -12.93 8.78
N GLU A 517 -41.80 -12.05 8.38
CA GLU A 517 -41.49 -10.80 7.66
C GLU A 517 -40.95 -9.69 8.58
N GLN A 518 -41.08 -9.84 9.91
CA GLN A 518 -40.51 -8.98 10.95
C GLN A 518 -39.22 -9.56 11.55
N LEU A 519 -38.56 -10.49 10.88
CA LEU A 519 -37.22 -10.96 11.24
C LEU A 519 -36.27 -9.77 11.28
N THR A 520 -35.90 -9.40 12.50
CA THR A 520 -34.92 -8.37 12.81
C THR A 520 -33.62 -8.57 12.05
N LEU A 521 -33.06 -7.49 11.50
CA LEU A 521 -31.72 -7.49 10.89
C LEU A 521 -30.64 -7.99 11.87
N PHE A 522 -30.83 -7.76 13.18
CA PHE A 522 -29.94 -8.21 14.24
C PHE A 522 -30.68 -8.94 15.38
N ASP A 523 -30.14 -10.02 15.92
CA ASP A 523 -30.62 -10.67 17.14
C ASP A 523 -29.99 -9.99 18.36
N VAL A 524 -30.71 -9.01 18.88
CA VAL A 524 -30.29 -8.18 20.03
C VAL A 524 -30.81 -8.71 21.37
N SER A 525 -31.43 -9.89 21.38
CA SER A 525 -32.11 -10.46 22.57
C SER A 525 -31.16 -10.74 23.74
N GLY A 526 -29.89 -11.01 23.46
CA GLY A 526 -28.84 -11.25 24.46
C GLY A 526 -28.21 -9.99 25.07
N ILE A 527 -28.61 -8.78 24.66
CA ILE A 527 -28.05 -7.53 25.18
C ILE A 527 -28.90 -6.99 26.32
N THR A 528 -28.33 -6.95 27.52
CA THR A 528 -29.01 -6.53 28.75
C THR A 528 -28.63 -5.13 29.24
N ASP A 529 -27.50 -4.58 28.77
CA ASP A 529 -26.97 -3.28 29.19
C ASP A 529 -26.47 -2.47 27.98
N GLU A 530 -26.61 -1.15 28.06
CA GLU A 530 -26.14 -0.18 27.08
C GLU A 530 -24.62 -0.18 26.94
N GLN A 531 -23.87 -0.53 28.01
CA GLN A 531 -22.40 -0.60 28.00
C GLN A 531 -21.83 -1.60 26.97
N PHE A 532 -22.64 -2.55 26.49
CA PHE A 532 -22.24 -3.39 25.36
C PHE A 532 -21.87 -2.56 24.14
N TRP A 533 -22.62 -1.49 23.86
CA TRP A 533 -22.45 -0.68 22.66
C TRP A 533 -21.19 0.20 22.72
N ASP A 534 -20.77 0.63 23.92
CA ASP A 534 -19.57 1.46 24.11
C ASP A 534 -18.28 0.74 23.67
N GLY A 535 -18.27 -0.59 23.75
CA GLY A 535 -17.16 -1.44 23.32
C GLY A 535 -17.46 -2.31 22.10
N ALA A 536 -18.60 -2.14 21.43
CA ALA A 536 -19.03 -3.03 20.35
C ALA A 536 -18.05 -3.03 19.17
N GLU A 537 -17.54 -1.86 18.77
CA GLU A 537 -16.55 -1.76 17.69
C GLU A 537 -15.26 -2.52 18.04
N ALA A 538 -14.73 -2.32 19.25
CA ALA A 538 -13.54 -3.03 19.71
C ALA A 538 -13.75 -4.55 19.72
N ARG A 539 -14.92 -5.03 20.16
CA ARG A 539 -15.27 -6.46 20.16
C ARG A 539 -15.39 -7.04 18.75
N VAL A 540 -16.00 -6.30 17.81
CA VAL A 540 -16.07 -6.72 16.40
C VAL A 540 -14.66 -6.87 15.84
N LEU A 541 -13.78 -5.89 16.10
CA LEU A 541 -12.41 -5.92 15.63
C LEU A 541 -11.60 -7.05 16.29
N GLU A 542 -11.76 -7.29 17.58
CA GLU A 542 -11.11 -8.39 18.27
C GLU A 542 -11.57 -9.75 17.73
N ALA A 543 -12.88 -9.92 17.48
CA ALA A 543 -13.39 -11.11 16.83
C ALA A 543 -12.83 -11.30 15.41
N LEU A 544 -12.70 -10.22 14.65
CA LEU A 544 -12.05 -10.23 13.34
C LEU A 544 -10.57 -10.67 13.46
N HIS A 545 -9.81 -10.14 14.41
CA HIS A 545 -8.43 -10.59 14.68
C HIS A 545 -8.37 -12.07 15.10
N ASP A 546 -9.32 -12.54 15.90
CA ASP A 546 -9.41 -13.94 16.31
C ASP A 546 -9.67 -14.87 15.13
N TYR A 547 -10.50 -14.45 14.18
CA TYR A 547 -10.75 -15.18 12.95
C TYR A 547 -9.44 -15.39 12.16
N ALA A 548 -8.68 -14.31 11.88
CA ALA A 548 -7.40 -14.41 11.18
C ALA A 548 -6.45 -15.39 11.89
N ARG A 549 -6.34 -15.29 13.22
CA ARG A 549 -5.46 -16.17 14.01
C ARG A 549 -5.87 -17.64 13.95
N ARG A 550 -7.18 -17.94 13.98
CA ARG A 550 -7.69 -19.32 13.91
C ARG A 550 -7.43 -19.94 12.54
N VAL A 551 -7.62 -19.17 11.46
CA VAL A 551 -7.37 -19.64 10.09
C VAL A 551 -5.86 -19.83 9.83
N ALA A 552 -5.01 -18.95 10.38
CA ALA A 552 -3.55 -19.05 10.25
C ALA A 552 -2.92 -20.33 10.86
N ASN A 553 -3.56 -20.93 11.86
CA ASN A 553 -3.04 -22.14 12.53
C ASN A 553 -3.33 -23.45 11.76
N GLY A 554 -3.92 -23.38 10.56
CA GLY A 554 -4.14 -24.55 9.70
C GLY A 554 -2.87 -25.04 8.98
N GLU A 555 -2.61 -26.34 8.98
CA GLU A 555 -1.49 -26.93 8.23
C GLU A 555 -1.75 -27.03 6.71
N GLU A 556 -3.01 -27.01 6.28
CA GLU A 556 -3.42 -27.13 4.89
C GLU A 556 -3.17 -25.83 4.10
N LEU A 557 -2.57 -25.91 2.89
CA LEU A 557 -2.22 -24.73 2.08
C LEU A 557 -3.41 -23.81 1.82
N LEU A 558 -4.59 -24.39 1.55
CA LEU A 558 -5.79 -23.62 1.28
C LEU A 558 -6.17 -22.73 2.47
N ARG A 559 -6.08 -23.26 3.71
CA ARG A 559 -6.29 -22.49 4.94
C ARG A 559 -5.27 -21.36 5.10
N ARG A 560 -4.02 -21.55 4.67
CA ARG A 560 -3.00 -20.49 4.72
C ARG A 560 -3.27 -19.36 3.73
N LEU A 561 -3.68 -19.68 2.50
CA LEU A 561 -4.09 -18.64 1.53
C LEU A 561 -5.21 -17.78 2.12
N PHE A 562 -6.20 -18.40 2.76
CA PHE A 562 -7.26 -17.66 3.46
C PHE A 562 -6.76 -16.86 4.66
N ALA A 563 -5.76 -17.35 5.39
CA ALA A 563 -5.17 -16.60 6.49
C ALA A 563 -4.46 -15.34 6.00
N ASP A 564 -3.73 -15.45 4.89
CA ASP A 564 -3.03 -14.31 4.28
C ASP A 564 -4.03 -13.24 3.81
N ASP A 565 -5.13 -13.64 3.14
CA ASP A 565 -6.21 -12.72 2.74
C ASP A 565 -6.85 -12.04 3.95
N ALA A 566 -7.13 -12.80 5.01
CA ALA A 566 -7.70 -12.25 6.23
C ALA A 566 -6.76 -11.21 6.87
N VAL A 567 -5.46 -11.52 6.95
CA VAL A 567 -4.45 -10.59 7.48
C VAL A 567 -4.40 -9.30 6.65
N GLN A 568 -4.43 -9.38 5.31
CA GLN A 568 -4.48 -8.20 4.44
C GLN A 568 -5.77 -7.40 4.60
N GLY A 569 -6.93 -8.09 4.60
CA GLY A 569 -8.23 -7.47 4.82
C GLY A 569 -8.31 -6.72 6.16
N PHE A 570 -7.71 -7.25 7.22
CA PHE A 570 -7.65 -6.58 8.53
C PHE A 570 -6.68 -5.41 8.55
N ALA A 571 -5.49 -5.57 7.97
CA ALA A 571 -4.56 -4.47 7.83
C ALA A 571 -5.21 -3.30 7.05
N PHE A 572 -6.09 -3.61 6.09
CA PHE A 572 -6.83 -2.60 5.32
C PHE A 572 -7.86 -1.87 6.18
N ILE A 573 -8.66 -2.60 6.98
CA ILE A 573 -9.59 -2.01 7.94
C ILE A 573 -8.84 -1.09 8.92
N ASP A 574 -7.73 -1.56 9.49
CA ASP A 574 -6.92 -0.77 10.41
C ASP A 574 -6.38 0.50 9.78
N ALA A 575 -5.91 0.44 8.53
CA ALA A 575 -5.44 1.60 7.78
C ALA A 575 -6.57 2.62 7.53
N CYS A 576 -7.78 2.18 7.16
CA CYS A 576 -8.93 3.07 6.95
C CYS A 576 -9.47 3.70 8.25
N ARG A 577 -9.24 3.07 9.40
CA ARG A 577 -9.59 3.63 10.72
C ARG A 577 -8.61 4.70 11.20
N GLN A 578 -7.39 4.73 10.67
CA GLN A 578 -6.44 5.77 11.00
C GLN A 578 -6.89 7.14 10.47
N ARG A 579 -6.29 8.18 11.04
CA ARG A 579 -6.36 9.56 10.55
C ARG A 579 -4.96 10.10 10.37
N PHE A 580 -4.75 10.82 9.28
CA PHE A 580 -3.43 11.17 8.76
C PHE A 580 -3.17 12.67 8.83
N ASP A 581 -1.93 13.05 9.05
CA ASP A 581 -1.50 14.45 8.98
C ASP A 581 -1.28 14.88 7.54
N VAL A 582 -0.82 13.94 6.70
CA VAL A 582 -0.55 14.16 5.28
C VAL A 582 -1.18 13.04 4.45
N VAL A 583 -1.82 13.41 3.35
CA VAL A 583 -2.22 12.47 2.29
C VAL A 583 -1.55 12.88 0.99
N LEU A 584 -0.81 12.00 0.35
CA LEU A 584 -0.13 12.25 -0.92
C LEU A 584 -0.62 11.24 -1.96
N MET A 585 -1.02 11.69 -3.16
CA MET A 585 -1.63 10.77 -4.12
C MET A 585 -1.38 11.12 -5.58
N ASN A 586 -1.27 10.06 -6.38
CA ASN A 586 -1.57 10.05 -7.81
C ASN A 586 -2.74 9.06 -8.02
N PRO A 587 -3.99 9.48 -7.77
CA PRO A 587 -5.12 8.57 -7.78
C PRO A 587 -5.46 8.12 -9.21
N PRO A 588 -6.17 6.99 -9.37
CA PRO A 588 -6.65 6.56 -10.69
C PRO A 588 -7.63 7.57 -11.30
N PHE A 589 -7.62 7.67 -12.64
CA PHE A 589 -8.44 8.56 -13.44
C PHE A 589 -9.58 7.81 -14.15
N GLY A 590 -10.69 8.51 -14.40
CA GLY A 590 -11.81 8.05 -15.21
C GLY A 590 -12.93 7.41 -14.39
N GLU A 591 -13.65 6.48 -15.01
CA GLU A 591 -14.78 5.80 -14.36
C GLU A 591 -14.33 4.72 -13.37
N ALA A 592 -15.15 4.51 -12.33
CA ALA A 592 -15.00 3.39 -11.40
C ALA A 592 -15.16 2.04 -12.13
N SER A 593 -14.59 0.98 -11.56
CA SER A 593 -14.80 -0.37 -12.09
C SER A 593 -16.28 -0.74 -12.05
N LYS A 594 -16.74 -1.58 -12.99
CA LYS A 594 -18.15 -2.01 -13.02
C LYS A 594 -18.67 -2.53 -11.66
N PRO A 595 -17.92 -3.35 -10.89
CA PRO A 595 -18.38 -3.83 -9.58
C PRO A 595 -18.47 -2.73 -8.51
N SER A 596 -17.57 -1.73 -8.52
CA SER A 596 -17.53 -0.67 -7.51
C SER A 596 -18.41 0.55 -7.86
N LYS A 597 -18.83 0.71 -9.12
CA LYS A 597 -19.52 1.91 -9.62
C LYS A 597 -20.74 2.30 -8.78
N ALA A 598 -21.65 1.38 -8.52
CA ALA A 598 -22.86 1.67 -7.74
C ALA A 598 -22.55 2.12 -6.30
N TYR A 599 -21.51 1.55 -5.69
CA TYR A 599 -21.03 1.97 -4.38
C TYR A 599 -20.46 3.38 -4.44
N VAL A 600 -19.56 3.66 -5.39
CA VAL A 600 -18.93 4.98 -5.55
C VAL A 600 -19.98 6.07 -5.79
N GLU A 601 -20.98 5.81 -6.65
CA GLU A 601 -22.06 6.76 -6.94
C GLU A 601 -22.91 7.09 -5.69
N LYS A 602 -23.12 6.10 -4.81
CA LYS A 602 -23.86 6.27 -3.55
C LYS A 602 -23.02 6.95 -2.47
N ALA A 603 -21.76 6.54 -2.31
CA ALA A 603 -20.88 6.99 -1.23
C ALA A 603 -20.23 8.36 -1.51
N TYR A 604 -20.15 8.75 -2.78
CA TYR A 604 -19.50 9.99 -3.26
C TYR A 604 -20.36 10.72 -4.30
N PRO A 605 -21.61 11.09 -3.98
CA PRO A 605 -22.56 11.65 -4.96
C PRO A 605 -22.09 12.98 -5.59
N ARG A 606 -21.18 13.70 -4.91
CA ARG A 606 -20.61 14.99 -5.32
C ARG A 606 -19.45 14.85 -6.30
N THR A 607 -18.77 13.70 -6.29
CA THR A 607 -17.52 13.47 -7.02
C THR A 607 -17.53 12.21 -7.88
N LYS A 608 -18.66 11.50 -7.95
CA LYS A 608 -18.87 10.29 -8.77
C LYS A 608 -18.56 10.40 -10.26
N ASN A 609 -18.35 11.60 -10.77
CA ASN A 609 -18.08 11.85 -12.19
C ASN A 609 -16.70 11.36 -12.62
N ASP A 610 -15.74 11.31 -11.70
CA ASP A 610 -14.41 10.75 -11.95
C ASP A 610 -13.82 10.25 -10.62
N VAL A 611 -13.21 9.07 -10.67
CA VAL A 611 -12.63 8.40 -9.51
C VAL A 611 -11.57 9.27 -8.82
N TYR A 612 -10.76 10.06 -9.55
CA TYR A 612 -9.75 10.89 -8.88
C TYR A 612 -10.38 11.90 -7.91
N ALA A 613 -11.56 12.44 -8.24
CA ALA A 613 -12.24 13.42 -7.39
C ALA A 613 -12.80 12.76 -6.14
N ALA A 614 -13.30 11.51 -6.25
CA ALA A 614 -13.71 10.71 -5.10
C ALA A 614 -12.51 10.39 -4.18
N PHE A 615 -11.32 10.13 -4.75
CA PHE A 615 -10.09 9.95 -3.97
C PHE A 615 -9.67 11.20 -3.23
N VAL A 616 -9.80 12.39 -3.84
CA VAL A 616 -9.51 13.66 -3.16
C VAL A 616 -10.49 13.89 -2.01
N GLU A 617 -11.79 13.69 -2.24
CA GLU A 617 -12.81 13.78 -1.18
C GLU A 617 -12.53 12.79 -0.04
N ARG A 618 -12.21 11.53 -0.38
CA ARG A 618 -11.85 10.50 0.59
C ARG A 618 -10.57 10.84 1.35
N GLY A 619 -9.55 11.34 0.67
CA GLY A 619 -8.30 11.79 1.28
C GLY A 619 -8.55 12.87 2.32
N LEU A 620 -9.40 13.86 2.02
CA LEU A 620 -9.80 14.89 2.99
C LEU A 620 -10.56 14.29 4.19
N GLN A 621 -11.41 13.29 4.00
CA GLN A 621 -12.10 12.59 5.09
C GLN A 621 -11.13 11.83 6.01
N LEU A 622 -10.04 11.29 5.45
CA LEU A 622 -9.01 10.56 6.18
C LEU A 622 -7.99 11.48 6.89
N LEU A 623 -7.94 12.77 6.56
CA LEU A 623 -7.06 13.73 7.23
C LEU A 623 -7.54 14.08 8.65
N GLN A 624 -6.58 14.25 9.55
CA GLN A 624 -6.72 14.95 10.82
C GLN A 624 -7.16 16.41 10.60
N ALA A 625 -7.69 17.05 11.64
CA ALA A 625 -7.92 18.49 11.61
C ALA A 625 -6.59 19.23 11.30
N LYS A 626 -6.63 20.22 10.40
CA LYS A 626 -5.44 20.94 9.90
C LYS A 626 -4.41 20.06 9.17
N GLY A 627 -4.78 18.85 8.76
CA GLY A 627 -3.97 18.01 7.88
C GLY A 627 -3.88 18.59 6.46
N MET A 628 -2.91 18.10 5.68
CA MET A 628 -2.64 18.57 4.32
C MET A 628 -2.73 17.43 3.30
N LEU A 629 -3.28 17.71 2.13
CA LEU A 629 -3.38 16.75 1.03
C LEU A 629 -2.63 17.29 -0.18
N GLY A 630 -1.75 16.49 -0.78
CA GLY A 630 -1.09 16.79 -2.05
C GLY A 630 -1.54 15.79 -3.11
N ALA A 631 -2.01 16.28 -4.25
CA ALA A 631 -2.48 15.43 -5.33
C ALA A 631 -1.97 15.89 -6.69
N ILE A 632 -1.64 14.93 -7.55
CA ILE A 632 -1.57 15.14 -9.00
C ILE A 632 -2.82 14.52 -9.63
N THR A 633 -3.63 15.34 -10.29
CA THR A 633 -4.85 14.85 -10.96
C THR A 633 -5.00 15.37 -12.38
N SER A 634 -6.05 14.95 -13.09
CA SER A 634 -6.48 15.67 -14.28
C SER A 634 -6.77 17.12 -13.94
N ARG A 635 -6.27 18.07 -14.74
CA ARG A 635 -6.57 19.50 -14.58
C ARG A 635 -8.03 19.84 -14.85
N THR A 636 -8.77 18.96 -15.53
CA THR A 636 -10.14 19.22 -16.00
C THR A 636 -11.11 19.52 -14.88
N GLY A 637 -10.90 18.96 -13.68
CA GLY A 637 -11.72 19.22 -12.49
C GLY A 637 -11.75 20.70 -12.07
N PHE A 638 -10.76 21.48 -12.49
CA PHE A 638 -10.69 22.92 -12.18
C PHE A 638 -11.52 23.79 -13.15
N PHE A 639 -11.96 23.24 -14.30
CA PHE A 639 -12.58 24.04 -15.37
C PHE A 639 -13.93 23.51 -15.85
N LEU A 640 -14.17 22.19 -15.81
CA LEU A 640 -15.41 21.60 -16.31
C LEU A 640 -16.59 21.89 -15.38
N SER A 641 -17.76 22.13 -15.96
CA SER A 641 -19.02 22.38 -15.23
C SER A 641 -19.46 21.18 -14.40
N SER A 642 -19.20 19.95 -14.87
CA SER A 642 -19.48 18.72 -14.11
C SER A 642 -18.73 18.63 -12.77
N PHE A 643 -17.65 19.39 -12.58
CA PHE A 643 -16.89 19.46 -11.32
C PHE A 643 -17.18 20.71 -10.50
N GLN A 644 -18.23 21.47 -10.82
CA GLN A 644 -18.58 22.69 -10.06
C GLN A 644 -18.80 22.39 -8.57
N LYS A 645 -19.57 21.35 -8.23
CA LYS A 645 -19.78 20.92 -6.84
C LYS A 645 -18.49 20.52 -6.13
N TRP A 646 -17.58 19.84 -6.82
CA TRP A 646 -16.27 19.50 -6.27
C TRP A 646 -15.48 20.76 -5.89
N ARG A 647 -15.50 21.80 -6.72
CA ARG A 647 -14.84 23.07 -6.41
C ARG A 647 -15.53 23.81 -5.26
N GLU A 648 -16.84 24.01 -5.34
CA GLU A 648 -17.60 24.84 -4.39
C GLU A 648 -17.75 24.18 -3.02
N GLU A 649 -18.13 22.90 -2.99
CA GLU A 649 -18.46 22.19 -1.76
C GLU A 649 -17.23 21.52 -1.11
N ILE A 650 -16.19 21.19 -1.88
CA ILE A 650 -15.00 20.50 -1.35
C ILE A 650 -13.79 21.42 -1.31
N LEU A 651 -13.34 21.95 -2.46
CA LEU A 651 -12.11 22.75 -2.53
C LEU A 651 -12.22 24.17 -1.95
N LEU A 652 -13.43 24.71 -1.76
CA LEU A 652 -13.60 26.05 -1.16
C LEU A 652 -14.13 25.99 0.27
N GLN A 653 -14.92 24.98 0.60
CA GLN A 653 -15.55 24.83 1.92
C GLN A 653 -14.76 23.89 2.84
N GLU A 654 -14.44 22.68 2.40
CA GLU A 654 -13.82 21.64 3.26
C GLU A 654 -12.29 21.75 3.32
N ALA A 655 -11.63 22.13 2.23
CA ALA A 655 -10.17 22.27 2.19
C ALA A 655 -9.69 23.27 1.16
N ARG A 656 -8.90 24.26 1.57
CA ARG A 656 -8.46 25.36 0.71
C ARG A 656 -7.16 25.03 -0.03
N PRO A 657 -7.03 25.32 -1.33
CA PRO A 657 -5.77 25.22 -2.05
C PRO A 657 -4.70 26.13 -1.43
N THR A 658 -3.51 25.58 -1.19
CA THR A 658 -2.36 26.33 -0.67
C THR A 658 -1.30 26.57 -1.74
N VAL A 659 -1.09 25.59 -2.61
CA VAL A 659 -0.23 25.70 -3.81
C VAL A 659 -0.89 24.97 -4.98
N PHE A 660 -0.64 25.49 -6.19
CA PHE A 660 -1.19 24.93 -7.43
C PHE A 660 -0.18 25.09 -8.56
N ALA A 661 0.05 24.04 -9.32
CA ALA A 661 0.87 24.00 -10.52
C ALA A 661 0.08 23.33 -11.65
N ASP A 662 -0.18 24.08 -12.72
CA ASP A 662 -0.74 23.57 -13.96
C ASP A 662 0.38 23.01 -14.84
N LEU A 663 0.41 21.70 -15.05
CA LEU A 663 1.54 21.03 -15.67
C LEU A 663 1.29 20.65 -17.14
N GLY A 664 0.03 20.63 -17.58
CA GLY A 664 -0.32 20.30 -18.97
C GLY A 664 -0.03 18.85 -19.36
N TYR A 665 0.34 18.62 -20.64
CA TYR A 665 0.58 17.29 -21.20
C TYR A 665 2.00 16.75 -20.96
N GLY A 666 2.14 15.42 -21.00
CA GLY A 666 3.45 14.75 -21.08
C GLY A 666 4.16 14.54 -19.73
N ILE A 667 3.44 14.76 -18.63
CA ILE A 667 3.97 14.64 -17.27
C ILE A 667 3.99 13.19 -16.81
N LEU A 668 2.87 12.49 -16.95
CA LEU A 668 2.74 11.06 -16.67
C LEU A 668 3.04 10.27 -17.95
N ASP A 669 4.11 9.47 -17.95
CA ASP A 669 4.57 8.76 -19.14
C ASP A 669 3.43 7.91 -19.75
N THR A 670 3.17 8.08 -21.04
CA THR A 670 2.12 7.37 -21.81
C THR A 670 0.68 7.69 -21.43
N ALA A 671 0.43 8.59 -20.46
CA ALA A 671 -0.92 9.05 -20.15
C ALA A 671 -1.37 10.13 -21.15
N MET A 672 -2.61 10.00 -21.65
CA MET A 672 -3.24 11.00 -22.52
C MET A 672 -4.10 11.95 -21.68
N VAL A 673 -3.51 12.55 -20.64
CA VAL A 673 -4.21 13.43 -19.69
C VAL A 673 -3.35 14.67 -19.43
N GLU A 674 -4.00 15.83 -19.35
CA GLU A 674 -3.38 17.05 -18.84
C GLU A 674 -3.48 17.06 -17.33
N THR A 675 -2.35 17.30 -16.65
CA THR A 675 -2.28 17.19 -15.20
C THR A 675 -2.14 18.54 -14.50
N ALA A 676 -2.64 18.59 -13.26
CA ALA A 676 -2.36 19.64 -12.30
C ALA A 676 -1.84 18.99 -11.01
N ALA A 677 -0.85 19.61 -10.37
CA ALA A 677 -0.35 19.23 -9.06
C ALA A 677 -0.69 20.33 -8.05
N TYR A 678 -1.33 19.98 -6.94
CA TYR A 678 -1.81 20.95 -5.98
C TYR A 678 -1.85 20.39 -4.56
N CYS A 679 -1.75 21.30 -3.58
CA CYS A 679 -1.91 20.97 -2.18
C CYS A 679 -3.14 21.67 -1.60
N LEU A 680 -3.83 20.99 -0.71
CA LEU A 680 -5.01 21.44 0.01
C LEU A 680 -4.71 21.41 1.51
N ALA A 681 -5.13 22.45 2.24
CA ALA A 681 -5.16 22.44 3.69
C ALA A 681 -6.60 22.21 4.15
N LYS A 682 -6.84 21.14 4.93
CA LYS A 682 -8.16 20.86 5.48
C LYS A 682 -8.57 21.98 6.43
N ALA A 683 -9.77 22.51 6.23
CA ALA A 683 -10.32 23.51 7.12
C ALA A 683 -10.41 22.92 8.55
N GLY A 684 -10.09 23.72 9.57
CA GLY A 684 -10.48 23.36 10.93
C GLY A 684 -12.00 23.24 11.01
N ALA A 685 -12.53 22.40 11.90
CA ALA A 685 -13.97 22.41 12.17
C ALA A 685 -14.40 23.86 12.42
N ALA A 686 -15.43 24.33 11.71
CA ALA A 686 -16.07 25.57 12.07
C ALA A 686 -16.51 25.42 13.53
N VAL A 687 -15.93 26.22 14.42
CA VAL A 687 -16.31 26.27 15.83
C VAL A 687 -17.70 26.83 15.95
#